data_AF-A0A2H9MPT5-F1
#
_entry.id   AF-A0A2H9MPT5-F1
#
_cell.length_a   1.000
_cell.length_b   1.000
_cell.length_c   1.000
_cell.angle_alpha   90.00
_cell.angle_beta   90.00
_cell.angle_gamma   90.00
#
_symmetry.space_group_name_H-M   'P 1'
#
loop_
_entity.id
_entity.type
_entity.pdbx_description
1 polymer ?
#
loop_
_entity_poly.entity_id
_entity_poly.type
_entity_poly.pdbx_seq_one_letter_code
_entity_poly.pdbx_strand_id
1 'polypeptide(L)'
;FEATLIALGIFEDTGSFSFPSVKAEDFAAMTFLFSFGVSMKIVHHFLSPFLGKSQVGLLKELLDHLKEYRIKGSRIAIADAKIKNYIPGISLIAHKLMELIDADIVFILVTLGKDTYIIGRSSSLSFDVKKIIDTFGGGGHPTAASVFIRNKDVKEIKEKLITEVHLSDFPVLRAKHIMSSPVKVVSPETSIKDAMKILVRMGYSGLPLEENGKIVGIISKRDIEKIMLFEKRNRPVKQYATPFVVKVSYDNDLREIEDAMVKNDVGRVLVEKNDKVVGIISRSDLLKAYRIKEEMLEQPSMDLSSFLPDKSEITQLMKTALSKEVFKLLKKFGEIAKDTGQRIYLVGGAIRDMFINEKSLDMDFVLSDDAVMFGKNLNKALQGDLRIYSDTQTVNLKFNGFNFDFTTARREYYEEKSLIPLIEKASLKEDLKRRDFTINTLAVDITEKDFGRIFDFYGGYSDLRKKTIRVLHSLSFIEDPSRILRAIKYMVKFNFALSSDTENFLKKAVELGSLRAKHSQRIIDELMELLNSNFAVKTIFELEKLGIVKAIFKVKRLSTLKKERLNKAEEFLKTYKINEEQALVFISILVDGKTTSEIKAILKFFSVKGKIVNDIIKFNYTLKKFHINFSKLEEEDLFFTLESIKEFYILAYLTKATGKEESFINKFMSKMRFIKLEIRGMDLKNLGLKEGPQYREIFKEILRLKIKGKISSKDDELNYVIKNKEKYILD
;
A
#
# COMPACT_ATOMS: atom_id res chain seq x y z
N PHE A 1 8.48 -11.40 49.00
CA PHE A 1 8.81 -9.99 49.32
C PHE A 1 9.48 -9.31 48.13
N GLU A 2 10.57 -9.85 47.61
CA GLU A 2 11.27 -9.33 46.40
C GLU A 2 10.34 -9.18 45.20
N ALA A 3 9.46 -10.16 44.94
CA ALA A 3 8.45 -10.06 43.88
C ALA A 3 7.54 -8.83 44.02
N THR A 4 7.10 -8.51 45.24
CA THR A 4 6.30 -7.32 45.55
C THR A 4 7.08 -6.02 45.33
N LEU A 5 8.38 -6.01 45.67
CA LEU A 5 9.25 -4.85 45.51
C LEU A 5 9.54 -4.56 44.02
N ILE A 6 9.80 -5.61 43.23
CA ILE A 6 10.00 -5.49 41.78
C ILE A 6 8.69 -5.08 41.10
N ALA A 7 7.56 -5.68 41.51
CA ALA A 7 6.24 -5.29 41.04
C ALA A 7 5.94 -3.82 41.31
N LEU A 8 6.30 -3.30 42.50
CA LEU A 8 6.16 -1.88 42.83
C LEU A 8 6.90 -0.99 41.82
N GLY A 9 8.15 -1.33 41.49
CA GLY A 9 8.93 -0.60 40.48
C GLY A 9 8.29 -0.63 39.09
N ILE A 10 7.74 -1.77 38.65
CA ILE A 10 7.02 -1.87 37.38
C ILE A 10 5.76 -1.01 37.41
N PHE A 11 4.95 -1.09 38.47
CA PHE A 11 3.76 -0.25 38.61
C PHE A 11 4.10 1.25 38.64
N GLU A 12 5.22 1.64 39.22
CA GLU A 12 5.65 3.05 39.25
C GLU A 12 6.08 3.53 37.85
N ASP A 13 6.91 2.76 37.15
CA ASP A 13 7.45 3.10 35.83
C ASP A 13 6.37 3.06 34.71
N THR A 14 5.34 2.24 34.90
CA THR A 14 4.20 2.09 33.97
C THR A 14 2.99 2.98 34.32
N GLY A 15 3.05 3.74 35.42
CA GLY A 15 1.90 4.50 35.90
C GLY A 15 0.71 3.59 36.22
N SER A 16 0.95 2.45 36.84
CA SER A 16 -0.04 1.39 37.04
C SER A 16 -0.66 0.90 35.74
N PHE A 17 0.17 0.68 34.73
CA PHE A 17 -0.22 0.27 33.37
C PHE A 17 -1.09 1.30 32.62
N SER A 18 -1.13 2.55 33.08
CA SER A 18 -1.87 3.62 32.41
C SER A 18 -1.02 4.45 31.47
N PHE A 19 0.31 4.36 31.54
CA PHE A 19 1.19 5.13 30.67
C PHE A 19 1.24 4.55 29.25
N PRO A 20 1.37 5.40 28.21
CA PRO A 20 1.46 4.94 26.81
C PRO A 20 2.71 4.10 26.49
N SER A 21 3.74 4.16 27.35
CA SER A 21 5.00 3.41 27.19
C SER A 21 4.90 1.91 27.50
N VAL A 22 3.77 1.47 28.04
CA VAL A 22 3.52 0.08 28.49
C VAL A 22 3.50 -0.90 27.33
N LYS A 23 4.18 -2.03 27.48
CA LYS A 23 4.29 -3.10 26.49
C LYS A 23 3.76 -4.43 27.02
N ALA A 24 3.57 -5.39 26.11
CA ALA A 24 3.11 -6.73 26.46
C ALA A 24 4.08 -7.44 27.42
N GLU A 25 5.37 -7.13 27.33
CA GLU A 25 6.42 -7.64 28.20
C GLU A 25 6.24 -7.20 29.65
N ASP A 26 5.69 -6.02 29.91
CA ASP A 26 5.44 -5.52 31.28
C ASP A 26 4.31 -6.34 31.94
N PHE A 27 3.27 -6.67 31.18
CA PHE A 27 2.20 -7.57 31.64
C PHE A 27 2.70 -9.01 31.84
N ALA A 28 3.58 -9.49 30.97
CA ALA A 28 4.19 -10.82 31.11
C ALA A 28 5.09 -10.88 32.37
N ALA A 29 5.90 -9.85 32.61
CA ALA A 29 6.72 -9.71 33.80
C ALA A 29 5.86 -9.66 35.06
N MET A 30 4.75 -8.89 35.05
CA MET A 30 3.80 -8.89 36.16
C MET A 30 3.15 -10.24 36.39
N THR A 31 2.73 -10.92 35.33
CA THR A 31 2.12 -12.27 35.42
C THR A 31 3.10 -13.25 36.08
N PHE A 32 4.38 -13.18 35.67
CA PHE A 32 5.45 -13.96 36.28
C PHE A 32 5.64 -13.60 37.76
N LEU A 33 5.73 -12.32 38.11
CA LEU A 33 5.91 -11.88 39.50
C LEU A 33 4.72 -12.30 40.39
N PHE A 34 3.48 -12.18 39.89
CA PHE A 34 2.28 -12.64 40.61
C PHE A 34 2.32 -14.13 40.93
N SER A 35 2.95 -14.95 40.09
CA SER A 35 3.15 -16.38 40.38
C SER A 35 4.01 -16.62 41.64
N PHE A 36 4.78 -15.62 42.10
CA PHE A 36 5.55 -15.64 43.36
C PHE A 36 4.86 -14.89 44.51
N GLY A 37 3.58 -14.57 44.39
CA GLY A 37 2.78 -14.02 45.49
C GLY A 37 2.97 -12.52 45.75
N VAL A 38 2.86 -11.68 44.71
CA VAL A 38 2.87 -10.21 44.84
C VAL A 38 1.74 -9.74 45.77
N SER A 39 2.09 -8.91 46.76
CA SER A 39 1.11 -8.29 47.66
C SER A 39 0.61 -6.97 47.10
N MET A 40 -0.57 -6.99 46.47
CA MET A 40 -1.21 -5.77 45.95
C MET A 40 -1.55 -4.75 47.03
N LYS A 41 -1.75 -5.19 48.28
CA LYS A 41 -1.97 -4.30 49.41
C LYS A 41 -0.75 -3.41 49.68
N ILE A 42 0.45 -4.00 49.61
CA ILE A 42 1.71 -3.27 49.79
C ILE A 42 1.95 -2.37 48.58
N VAL A 43 1.79 -2.91 47.36
CA VAL A 43 1.93 -2.14 46.12
C VAL A 43 1.02 -0.89 46.13
N HIS A 44 -0.26 -1.05 46.46
CA HIS A 44 -1.20 0.07 46.57
C HIS A 44 -0.79 1.10 47.64
N HIS A 45 -0.32 0.64 48.80
CA HIS A 45 0.13 1.52 49.88
C HIS A 45 1.29 2.43 49.46
N PHE A 46 2.19 1.95 48.60
CA PHE A 46 3.36 2.72 48.14
C PHE A 46 3.13 3.49 46.83
N LEU A 47 2.24 3.03 45.93
CA LEU A 47 1.91 3.74 44.68
C LEU A 47 1.00 4.96 44.84
N SER A 48 0.19 4.98 45.89
CA SER A 48 -0.66 6.13 46.23
C SER A 48 -0.03 6.87 47.40
N PRO A 49 0.90 7.82 47.18
CA PRO A 49 1.39 8.64 48.27
C PRO A 49 0.22 9.46 48.79
N PHE A 50 -0.30 9.08 49.96
CA PHE A 50 -1.25 9.89 50.70
C PHE A 50 -0.61 11.26 50.93
N LEU A 51 -1.30 12.32 50.51
CA LEU A 51 -0.82 13.67 50.79
C LEU A 51 -0.84 13.88 52.31
N GLY A 52 0.32 14.14 52.89
CA GLY A 52 0.41 14.53 54.29
C GLY A 52 -0.30 15.87 54.52
N LYS A 53 -0.66 16.19 55.78
CA LYS A 53 -1.37 17.44 56.13
C LYS A 53 -0.71 18.70 55.54
N SER A 54 0.62 18.77 55.56
CA SER A 54 1.37 19.90 55.00
C SER A 54 1.28 19.98 53.46
N GLN A 55 1.27 18.84 52.77
CA GLN A 55 1.13 18.80 51.31
C GLN A 55 -0.30 19.13 50.87
N VAL A 56 -1.31 18.69 51.62
CA VAL A 56 -2.72 19.09 51.40
C VAL A 56 -2.87 20.61 51.58
N GLY A 57 -2.25 21.17 52.62
CA GLY A 57 -2.23 22.62 52.85
C GLY A 57 -1.61 23.38 51.67
N LEU A 58 -0.47 22.92 51.17
CA LEU A 58 0.19 23.52 50.00
C LEU A 58 -0.64 23.37 48.71
N LEU A 59 -1.25 22.20 48.47
CA LEU A 59 -2.13 22.01 47.31
C LEU A 59 -3.31 22.99 47.35
N LYS A 60 -3.91 23.21 48.52
CA LYS A 60 -5.00 24.18 48.70
C LYS A 60 -4.54 25.60 48.38
N GLU A 61 -3.39 26.02 48.90
CA GLU A 61 -2.85 27.36 48.64
C GLU A 61 -2.53 27.57 47.15
N LEU A 62 -1.98 26.56 46.48
CA LEU A 62 -1.73 26.61 45.04
C LEU A 62 -3.02 26.69 44.21
N LEU A 63 -4.09 25.99 44.62
CA LEU A 63 -5.39 26.09 43.97
C LEU A 63 -6.00 27.49 44.13
N ASP A 64 -5.90 28.08 45.33
CA ASP A 64 -6.43 29.42 45.62
C ASP A 64 -5.71 30.53 44.81
N HIS A 65 -4.43 30.33 44.45
CA HIS A 65 -3.62 31.28 43.67
C HIS A 65 -3.38 30.86 42.21
N LEU A 66 -4.09 29.85 41.74
CA LEU A 66 -4.00 29.36 40.38
C LEU A 66 -4.46 30.43 39.38
N LYS A 67 -3.67 30.68 38.35
CA LYS A 67 -4.06 31.47 37.18
C LYS A 67 -3.90 30.66 35.90
N GLU A 68 -4.94 30.61 35.10
CA GLU A 68 -4.93 29.97 33.78
C GLU A 68 -4.66 30.98 32.68
N TYR A 69 -3.83 30.59 31.73
CA TYR A 69 -3.47 31.34 30.53
C TYR A 69 -3.77 30.50 29.30
N ARG A 70 -4.20 31.17 28.23
CA ARG A 70 -4.35 30.57 26.90
C ARG A 70 -3.29 31.15 25.98
N ILE A 71 -2.28 30.36 25.67
CA ILE A 71 -1.15 30.79 24.84
C ILE A 71 -1.04 29.80 23.68
N LYS A 72 -1.18 30.30 22.44
CA LYS A 72 -1.11 29.50 21.20
C LYS A 72 -2.01 28.24 21.26
N GLY A 73 -3.26 28.37 21.70
CA GLY A 73 -4.23 27.26 21.78
C GLY A 73 -4.07 26.30 22.97
N SER A 74 -2.98 26.42 23.73
CA SER A 74 -2.65 25.55 24.88
C SER A 74 -3.09 26.19 26.20
N ARG A 75 -3.57 25.36 27.15
CA ARG A 75 -3.92 25.76 28.51
C ARG A 75 -2.70 25.66 29.41
N ILE A 76 -2.23 26.79 29.91
CA ILE A 76 -1.13 26.84 30.87
C ILE A 76 -1.66 27.32 32.21
N ALA A 77 -1.43 26.53 33.26
CA ALA A 77 -1.78 26.89 34.63
C ALA A 77 -0.51 27.32 35.38
N ILE A 78 -0.54 28.46 36.06
CA ILE A 78 0.55 28.95 36.89
C ILE A 78 0.01 29.28 38.28
N ALA A 79 0.51 28.60 39.30
CA ALA A 79 0.16 28.81 40.70
C ALA A 79 1.39 29.17 41.53
N ASP A 80 1.19 29.94 42.60
CA ASP A 80 2.25 30.31 43.53
C ASP A 80 1.82 30.22 44.99
N ALA A 81 2.72 29.80 45.87
CA ALA A 81 2.46 29.58 47.30
C ALA A 81 3.70 29.89 48.17
N LYS A 82 3.48 30.30 49.42
CA LYS A 82 4.54 30.61 50.39
C LYS A 82 4.53 29.62 51.55
N ILE A 83 5.62 28.88 51.70
CA ILE A 83 5.78 27.89 52.76
C ILE A 83 6.70 28.39 53.88
N LYS A 84 6.36 28.05 55.12
CA LYS A 84 7.19 28.37 56.30
C LYS A 84 8.31 27.36 56.55
N ASN A 85 8.05 26.09 56.24
CA ASN A 85 8.96 24.97 56.44
C ASN A 85 9.08 24.18 55.14
N TYR A 86 10.21 23.51 54.92
CA TYR A 86 10.40 22.61 53.78
C TYR A 86 9.35 21.49 53.77
N ILE A 87 8.68 21.32 52.64
CA ILE A 87 7.68 20.27 52.42
C ILE A 87 8.30 19.24 51.46
N PRO A 88 8.50 17.98 51.86
CA PRO A 88 9.02 16.96 50.96
C PRO A 88 8.01 16.64 49.84
N GLY A 89 8.51 16.33 48.65
CA GLY A 89 7.68 15.84 47.54
C GLY A 89 6.81 16.90 46.86
N ILE A 90 7.24 18.17 46.79
CA ILE A 90 6.49 19.24 46.08
C ILE A 90 6.21 18.88 44.61
N SER A 91 7.10 18.10 43.98
CA SER A 91 6.92 17.58 42.62
C SER A 91 5.69 16.67 42.43
N LEU A 92 5.21 16.02 43.50
CA LEU A 92 3.97 15.24 43.52
C LEU A 92 2.75 16.16 43.51
N ILE A 93 2.83 17.30 44.19
CA ILE A 93 1.75 18.29 44.25
C ILE A 93 1.54 18.92 42.87
N ALA A 94 2.62 19.25 42.13
CA ALA A 94 2.52 19.71 40.75
C ALA A 94 1.78 18.71 39.84
N HIS A 95 2.06 17.41 40.02
CA HIS A 95 1.41 16.35 39.26
C HIS A 95 -0.07 16.21 39.62
N LYS A 96 -0.41 16.21 40.92
CA LYS A 96 -1.81 16.20 41.39
C LYS A 96 -2.60 17.42 40.94
N LEU A 97 -1.96 18.58 40.90
CA LEU A 97 -2.58 19.82 40.43
C LEU A 97 -2.91 19.73 38.92
N MET A 98 -2.03 19.14 38.12
CA MET A 98 -2.27 18.90 36.69
C MET A 98 -3.42 17.92 36.43
N GLU A 99 -3.55 16.85 37.23
CA GLU A 99 -4.69 15.92 37.16
C GLU A 99 -6.03 16.60 37.46
N LEU A 100 -6.05 17.64 38.31
CA LEU A 100 -7.27 18.31 38.75
C LEU A 100 -7.81 19.37 37.76
N ILE A 101 -6.93 20.04 37.00
CA ILE A 101 -7.29 21.28 36.25
C ILE A 101 -7.46 21.03 34.74
N ASP A 102 -7.07 19.85 34.22
CA ASP A 102 -7.08 19.58 32.77
C ASP A 102 -6.32 20.67 31.97
N ALA A 103 -5.07 20.90 32.38
CA ALA A 103 -4.15 21.86 31.75
C ALA A 103 -3.06 21.13 30.94
N ASP A 104 -2.68 21.71 29.80
CA ASP A 104 -1.64 21.16 28.94
C ASP A 104 -0.26 21.28 29.63
N ILE A 105 -0.03 22.38 30.35
CA ILE A 105 1.18 22.69 31.13
C ILE A 105 0.79 23.27 32.50
N VAL A 106 1.49 22.87 33.56
CA VAL A 106 1.38 23.44 34.91
C VAL A 106 2.74 23.88 35.41
N PHE A 107 2.83 25.12 35.91
CA PHE A 107 3.96 25.59 36.69
C PHE A 107 3.52 25.95 38.10
N ILE A 108 4.24 25.45 39.10
CA ILE A 108 4.07 25.87 40.50
C ILE A 108 5.32 26.59 40.97
N LEU A 109 5.13 27.72 41.66
CA LEU A 109 6.19 28.51 42.28
C LEU A 109 6.02 28.46 43.80
N VAL A 110 6.96 27.82 44.50
CA VAL A 110 6.88 27.65 45.95
C VAL A 110 8.03 28.39 46.62
N THR A 111 7.70 29.42 47.41
CA THR A 111 8.69 30.27 48.07
C THR A 111 8.93 29.82 49.51
N LEU A 112 10.20 29.59 49.87
CA LEU A 112 10.66 29.31 51.23
C LEU A 112 11.67 30.39 51.63
N GLY A 113 11.30 31.24 52.60
CA GLY A 113 12.12 32.39 52.97
C GLY A 113 12.23 33.40 51.83
N LYS A 114 13.44 33.57 51.27
CA LYS A 114 13.72 34.46 50.11
C LYS A 114 13.92 33.70 48.80
N ASP A 115 13.88 32.38 48.84
CA ASP A 115 14.20 31.53 47.70
C ASP A 115 12.93 30.90 47.12
N THR A 116 12.89 30.70 45.81
CA THR A 116 11.72 30.18 45.10
C THR A 116 12.08 28.94 44.30
N TYR A 117 11.31 27.88 44.51
CA TYR A 117 11.33 26.66 43.71
C TYR A 117 10.30 26.77 42.60
N ILE A 118 10.72 26.59 41.35
CA ILE A 118 9.80 26.44 40.22
C ILE A 118 9.77 24.97 39.82
N ILE A 119 8.57 24.43 39.67
CA ILE A 119 8.36 23.09 39.15
C ILE A 119 7.38 23.18 37.98
N GLY A 120 7.83 22.74 36.81
CA GLY A 120 7.03 22.60 35.60
C GLY A 120 6.65 21.15 35.37
N ARG A 121 5.39 20.92 35.01
CA ARG A 121 4.86 19.65 34.52
C ARG A 121 4.11 19.90 33.21
N SER A 122 4.16 18.94 32.31
CA SER A 122 3.28 18.94 31.15
C SER A 122 2.57 17.60 31.00
N SER A 123 1.39 17.69 30.39
CA SER A 123 0.54 16.56 30.04
C SER A 123 1.15 15.66 28.96
N SER A 124 2.12 16.18 28.20
CA SER A 124 2.85 15.42 27.19
C SER A 124 4.22 15.99 26.91
N LEU A 125 5.04 15.16 26.28
CA LEU A 125 6.38 15.53 25.87
C LEU A 125 6.39 16.53 24.69
N SER A 126 5.25 16.79 24.01
CA SER A 126 5.11 17.85 23.00
C SER A 126 5.23 19.25 23.59
N PHE A 127 4.93 19.38 24.89
CA PHE A 127 5.08 20.59 25.68
C PHE A 127 6.35 20.49 26.51
N ASP A 128 7.49 20.79 25.90
CA ASP A 128 8.80 20.67 26.53
C ASP A 128 9.02 21.76 27.60
N VAL A 129 8.62 21.47 28.84
CA VAL A 129 8.79 22.39 29.98
C VAL A 129 10.26 22.52 30.39
N LYS A 130 11.12 21.57 30.01
CA LYS A 130 12.56 21.64 30.30
C LYS A 130 13.19 22.82 29.57
N LYS A 131 12.86 23.04 28.29
CA LYS A 131 13.36 24.21 27.54
C LYS A 131 13.07 25.53 28.24
N ILE A 132 11.88 25.67 28.82
CA ILE A 132 11.49 26.86 29.57
C ILE A 132 12.27 26.97 30.87
N ILE A 133 12.36 25.88 31.64
CA ILE A 133 13.05 25.84 32.93
C ILE A 133 14.58 26.01 32.80
N ASP A 134 15.19 25.54 31.71
CA ASP A 134 16.61 25.72 31.38
C ASP A 134 16.97 27.22 31.30
N THR A 135 16.05 28.10 30.85
CA THR A 135 16.26 29.57 30.79
C THR A 135 16.41 30.22 32.17
N PHE A 136 16.04 29.50 33.23
CA PHE A 136 16.22 29.88 34.62
C PHE A 136 17.44 29.20 35.26
N GLY A 137 18.19 28.39 34.52
CA GLY A 137 19.32 27.59 35.02
C GLY A 137 18.90 26.27 35.68
N GLY A 138 17.70 25.79 35.37
CA GLY A 138 17.17 24.53 35.90
C GLY A 138 17.57 23.29 35.10
N GLY A 139 16.89 22.18 35.39
CA GLY A 139 17.06 20.93 34.67
C GLY A 139 15.89 19.97 34.88
N GLY A 140 15.97 18.81 34.23
CA GLY A 140 14.94 17.77 34.29
C GLY A 140 14.67 17.13 32.94
N HIS A 141 13.46 16.63 32.77
CA HIS A 141 12.93 15.99 31.57
C HIS A 141 11.90 16.90 30.86
N PRO A 142 11.63 16.68 29.56
CA PRO A 142 10.67 17.50 28.81
C PRO A 142 9.27 17.58 29.43
N THR A 143 8.82 16.57 30.18
CA THR A 143 7.54 16.55 30.90
C THR A 143 7.60 17.01 32.36
N ALA A 144 8.79 17.16 32.90
CA ALA A 144 9.01 17.40 34.31
C ALA A 144 10.36 18.07 34.54
N ALA A 145 10.34 19.36 34.85
CA ALA A 145 11.56 20.12 35.08
C ALA A 145 11.41 21.02 36.30
N SER A 146 12.54 21.33 36.94
CA SER A 146 12.53 22.20 38.12
C SER A 146 13.79 23.06 38.19
N VAL A 147 13.67 24.17 38.92
CA VAL A 147 14.80 25.05 39.22
C VAL A 147 14.63 25.66 40.61
N PHE A 148 15.76 25.88 41.28
CA PHE A 148 15.83 26.63 42.52
C PHE A 148 16.46 28.00 42.25
N ILE A 149 15.73 29.06 42.58
CA ILE A 149 16.15 30.45 42.33
C ILE A 149 16.36 31.16 43.67
N ARG A 150 17.56 31.72 43.86
CA ARG A 150 17.93 32.45 45.07
C ARG A 150 17.55 33.93 44.99
N ASN A 151 16.95 34.44 46.06
CA ASN A 151 16.76 35.87 46.34
C ASN A 151 16.19 36.70 45.16
N LYS A 152 15.12 36.21 44.51
CA LYS A 152 14.40 36.91 43.44
C LYS A 152 12.92 37.05 43.76
N ASP A 153 12.30 38.12 43.27
CA ASP A 153 10.87 38.35 43.42
C ASP A 153 10.05 37.35 42.57
N VAL A 154 9.03 36.74 43.20
CA VAL A 154 8.13 35.77 42.56
C VAL A 154 7.38 36.41 41.40
N LYS A 155 7.07 37.70 41.50
CA LYS A 155 6.35 38.42 40.45
C LYS A 155 7.17 38.54 39.16
N GLU A 156 8.45 38.91 39.28
CA GLU A 156 9.39 38.96 38.15
C GLU A 156 9.60 37.58 37.51
N ILE A 157 9.71 36.53 38.35
CA ILE A 157 9.83 35.16 37.87
C ILE A 157 8.59 34.76 37.05
N LYS A 158 7.39 35.10 37.54
CA LYS A 158 6.12 34.80 36.86
C LYS A 158 6.01 35.50 35.50
N GLU A 159 6.39 36.78 35.43
CA GLU A 159 6.40 37.55 34.18
C GLU A 159 7.39 36.99 33.16
N LYS A 160 8.61 36.63 33.59
CA LYS A 160 9.58 35.96 32.71
C LYS A 160 9.07 34.61 32.24
N LEU A 161 8.47 33.80 33.12
CA LEU A 161 7.94 32.48 32.78
C LEU A 161 6.86 32.57 31.69
N ILE A 162 5.94 33.52 31.82
CA ILE A 162 4.90 33.77 30.79
C ILE A 162 5.54 34.18 29.46
N THR A 163 6.60 34.99 29.50
CA THR A 163 7.33 35.42 28.29
C THR A 163 8.00 34.25 27.57
N GLU A 164 8.69 33.38 28.31
CA GLU A 164 9.35 32.18 27.73
C GLU A 164 8.34 31.18 27.16
N VAL A 165 7.18 31.03 27.81
CA VAL A 165 6.07 30.22 27.28
C VAL A 165 5.54 30.80 25.96
N HIS A 166 5.47 32.13 25.81
CA HIS A 166 5.08 32.77 24.54
C HIS A 166 6.12 32.57 23.44
N LEU A 167 7.40 32.60 23.78
CA LEU A 167 8.50 32.40 22.82
C LEU A 167 8.64 30.93 22.39
N SER A 168 8.22 29.99 23.24
CA SER A 168 8.29 28.55 22.97
C SER A 168 7.45 28.14 21.76
N ASP A 169 8.03 27.36 20.85
CA ASP A 169 7.36 26.84 19.66
C ASP A 169 6.76 25.46 19.96
N PHE A 170 5.53 25.46 20.47
CA PHE A 170 4.78 24.23 20.67
C PHE A 170 4.19 23.77 19.33
N PRO A 171 4.28 22.47 18.97
CA PRO A 171 3.70 21.96 17.74
C PRO A 171 2.16 21.96 17.84
N VAL A 172 1.52 22.99 17.27
CA VAL A 172 0.05 23.13 17.25
C VAL A 172 -0.52 22.75 15.88
N LEU A 173 -1.50 21.84 15.86
CA LEU A 173 -2.27 21.56 14.64
C LEU A 173 -3.12 22.78 14.26
N ARG A 174 -2.98 23.23 13.01
CA ARG A 174 -3.69 24.39 12.45
C ARG A 174 -4.58 23.97 11.28
N ALA A 175 -5.50 24.85 10.88
CA ALA A 175 -6.41 24.64 9.76
C ALA A 175 -5.68 24.17 8.48
N LYS A 176 -4.55 24.80 8.14
CA LYS A 176 -3.71 24.41 6.99
C LYS A 176 -3.18 22.97 7.02
N HIS A 177 -3.05 22.36 8.20
CA HIS A 177 -2.55 20.99 8.35
C HIS A 177 -3.66 19.95 8.15
N ILE A 178 -4.92 20.32 8.35
CA ILE A 178 -6.04 19.37 8.40
C ILE A 178 -7.11 19.61 7.30
N MET A 179 -7.07 20.74 6.62
CA MET A 179 -8.04 21.08 5.57
C MET A 179 -7.89 20.23 4.31
N SER A 180 -9.01 20.03 3.62
CA SER A 180 -9.00 19.55 2.24
C SER A 180 -8.83 20.75 1.29
N SER A 181 -7.83 20.68 0.42
CA SER A 181 -7.46 21.73 -0.55
C SER A 181 -6.99 21.10 -1.88
N PRO A 182 -7.29 21.71 -3.04
CA PRO A 182 -8.16 22.88 -3.23
C PRO A 182 -9.63 22.55 -2.94
N VAL A 183 -10.41 23.55 -2.51
CA VAL A 183 -11.85 23.36 -2.26
C VAL A 183 -12.59 23.20 -3.59
N LYS A 184 -13.43 22.17 -3.72
CA LYS A 184 -14.31 22.03 -4.88
C LYS A 184 -15.56 22.86 -4.67
N VAL A 185 -15.83 23.77 -5.59
CA VAL A 185 -17.05 24.58 -5.64
C VAL A 185 -17.93 24.16 -6.81
N VAL A 186 -19.23 24.47 -6.73
CA VAL A 186 -20.20 24.28 -7.82
C VAL A 186 -21.06 25.53 -8.02
N SER A 187 -21.62 25.71 -9.21
CA SER A 187 -22.53 26.83 -9.50
C SER A 187 -23.85 26.68 -8.70
N PRO A 188 -24.47 27.78 -8.24
CA PRO A 188 -25.83 27.80 -7.68
C PRO A 188 -26.88 27.08 -8.54
N GLU A 189 -26.71 27.08 -9.87
CA GLU A 189 -27.62 26.45 -10.83
C GLU A 189 -27.40 24.93 -11.00
N THR A 190 -26.37 24.37 -10.37
CA THR A 190 -26.07 22.93 -10.47
C THR A 190 -27.28 22.12 -9.99
N SER A 191 -27.68 21.09 -10.75
CA SER A 191 -28.81 20.25 -10.35
C SER A 191 -28.51 19.44 -9.08
N ILE A 192 -29.53 19.14 -8.28
CA ILE A 192 -29.39 18.26 -7.10
C ILE A 192 -28.79 16.90 -7.49
N LYS A 193 -29.22 16.32 -8.62
CA LYS A 193 -28.67 15.06 -9.14
C LYS A 193 -27.17 15.15 -9.38
N ASP A 194 -26.71 16.22 -10.01
CA ASP A 194 -25.29 16.37 -10.34
C ASP A 194 -24.47 16.74 -9.12
N ALA A 195 -24.99 17.57 -8.21
CA ALA A 195 -24.38 17.81 -6.92
C ALA A 195 -24.26 16.52 -6.09
N MET A 196 -25.28 15.64 -6.08
CA MET A 196 -25.18 14.32 -5.43
C MET A 196 -24.10 13.45 -6.06
N LYS A 197 -24.06 13.39 -7.40
CA LYS A 197 -22.99 12.67 -8.10
C LYS A 197 -21.63 13.20 -7.68
N ILE A 198 -21.45 14.52 -7.63
CA ILE A 198 -20.18 15.15 -7.22
C ILE A 198 -19.84 14.74 -5.78
N LEU A 199 -20.78 14.89 -4.82
CA LEU A 199 -20.55 14.52 -3.41
C LEU A 199 -20.15 13.05 -3.25
N VAL A 200 -20.88 12.14 -3.90
CA VAL A 200 -20.59 10.69 -3.84
C VAL A 200 -19.26 10.37 -4.51
N ARG A 201 -19.03 10.87 -5.73
CA ARG A 201 -17.79 10.64 -6.50
C ARG A 201 -16.56 11.16 -5.75
N MET A 202 -16.67 12.37 -5.20
CA MET A 202 -15.55 13.00 -4.50
C MET A 202 -15.39 12.47 -3.07
N GLY A 203 -16.42 11.82 -2.51
CA GLY A 203 -16.46 11.41 -1.11
C GLY A 203 -16.59 12.62 -0.18
N TYR A 204 -17.16 13.72 -0.68
CA TYR A 204 -17.38 14.93 0.09
C TYR A 204 -18.71 14.84 0.81
N SER A 205 -18.74 15.39 2.02
CA SER A 205 -19.97 15.57 2.77
C SER A 205 -20.67 16.90 2.44
N GLY A 206 -20.00 17.78 1.69
CA GLY A 206 -20.48 19.11 1.33
C GLY A 206 -19.85 19.73 0.09
N LEU A 207 -20.59 20.64 -0.53
CA LEU A 207 -20.14 21.46 -1.66
C LEU A 207 -20.47 22.93 -1.41
N PRO A 208 -19.46 23.81 -1.33
CA PRO A 208 -19.66 25.25 -1.39
C PRO A 208 -20.16 25.69 -2.77
N LEU A 209 -20.98 26.72 -2.77
CA LEU A 209 -21.56 27.33 -3.96
C LEU A 209 -20.82 28.60 -4.28
N GLU A 210 -20.34 28.71 -5.51
CA GLU A 210 -19.61 29.89 -5.97
C GLU A 210 -20.37 30.60 -7.09
N GLU A 211 -20.54 31.91 -6.93
CA GLU A 211 -21.08 32.80 -7.95
C GLU A 211 -20.17 34.03 -8.04
N ASN A 212 -19.69 34.35 -9.24
CA ASN A 212 -18.79 35.48 -9.49
C ASN A 212 -17.53 35.51 -8.59
N GLY A 213 -16.95 34.33 -8.31
CA GLY A 213 -15.75 34.19 -7.47
C GLY A 213 -15.99 34.39 -5.97
N LYS A 214 -17.24 34.45 -5.52
CA LYS A 214 -17.63 34.53 -4.11
C LYS A 214 -18.42 33.31 -3.71
N ILE A 215 -18.16 32.80 -2.50
CA ILE A 215 -18.97 31.74 -1.91
C ILE A 215 -20.30 32.32 -1.42
N VAL A 216 -21.40 31.83 -1.99
CA VAL A 216 -22.78 32.29 -1.71
C VAL A 216 -23.57 31.31 -0.85
N GLY A 217 -23.04 30.12 -0.61
CA GLY A 217 -23.68 29.14 0.26
C GLY A 217 -22.96 27.79 0.28
N ILE A 218 -23.57 26.82 0.95
CA ILE A 218 -23.08 25.45 1.01
C ILE A 218 -24.24 24.45 1.02
N ILE A 219 -24.11 23.35 0.29
CA ILE A 219 -25.08 22.25 0.30
C ILE A 219 -24.43 20.98 0.86
N SER A 220 -25.12 20.28 1.77
CA SER A 220 -24.62 19.01 2.31
C SER A 220 -25.19 17.79 1.61
N LYS A 221 -24.44 16.68 1.68
CA LYS A 221 -24.91 15.37 1.21
C LYS A 221 -26.20 14.96 1.90
N ARG A 222 -26.33 15.26 3.19
CA ARG A 222 -27.53 14.96 3.98
C ARG A 222 -28.74 15.78 3.50
N ASP A 223 -28.53 17.05 3.14
CA ASP A 223 -29.58 17.91 2.60
C ASP A 223 -30.08 17.33 1.28
N ILE A 224 -29.14 16.99 0.39
CA ILE A 224 -29.47 16.37 -0.90
C ILE A 224 -30.17 15.02 -0.73
N GLU A 225 -29.69 14.13 0.16
CA GLU A 225 -30.33 12.85 0.45
C GLU A 225 -31.78 13.03 0.93
N LYS A 226 -32.04 14.01 1.82
CA LYS A 226 -33.41 14.35 2.26
C LYS A 226 -34.27 14.89 1.13
N ILE A 227 -33.74 15.80 0.32
CA ILE A 227 -34.47 16.42 -0.81
C ILE A 227 -34.85 15.33 -1.83
N MET A 228 -33.94 14.39 -2.12
CA MET A 228 -34.17 13.30 -3.07
C MET A 228 -35.33 12.36 -2.68
N LEU A 229 -35.84 12.42 -1.45
CA LEU A 229 -37.02 11.66 -1.02
C LEU A 229 -38.35 12.30 -1.47
N PHE A 230 -38.39 13.62 -1.69
CA PHE A 230 -39.64 14.36 -1.88
C PHE A 230 -39.71 15.20 -3.17
N GLU A 231 -38.57 15.47 -3.81
CA GLU A 231 -38.43 16.50 -4.84
C GLU A 231 -37.91 15.96 -6.19
N LYS A 232 -38.17 16.69 -7.28
CA LYS A 232 -37.62 16.37 -8.60
C LYS A 232 -36.11 16.62 -8.64
N ARG A 233 -35.33 15.60 -9.01
CA ARG A 233 -33.86 15.56 -9.00
C ARG A 233 -33.14 16.62 -9.86
N ASN A 234 -33.85 17.36 -10.71
CA ASN A 234 -33.29 18.34 -11.65
C ASN A 234 -33.32 19.80 -11.15
N ARG A 235 -33.88 20.09 -9.96
CA ARG A 235 -33.90 21.45 -9.41
C ARG A 235 -32.48 21.93 -9.04
N PRO A 236 -32.22 23.26 -9.08
CA PRO A 236 -30.91 23.81 -8.75
C PRO A 236 -30.65 23.78 -7.22
N VAL A 237 -29.39 23.57 -6.84
CA VAL A 237 -28.97 23.48 -5.44
C VAL A 237 -29.16 24.76 -4.64
N LYS A 238 -29.17 25.94 -5.28
CA LYS A 238 -29.38 27.24 -4.61
C LYS A 238 -30.66 27.33 -3.78
N GLN A 239 -31.69 26.58 -4.16
CA GLN A 239 -33.00 26.60 -3.47
C GLN A 239 -32.95 25.95 -2.09
N TYR A 240 -31.94 25.13 -1.82
CA TYR A 240 -31.85 24.31 -0.61
C TYR A 240 -30.54 24.51 0.15
N ALA A 241 -29.64 25.32 -0.38
CA ALA A 241 -28.34 25.54 0.23
C ALA A 241 -28.41 26.51 1.39
N THR A 242 -27.55 26.30 2.38
CA THR A 242 -27.40 27.22 3.50
C THR A 242 -26.59 28.44 3.02
N PRO A 243 -27.14 29.67 3.06
CA PRO A 243 -26.45 30.86 2.55
C PRO A 243 -25.33 31.32 3.48
N PHE A 244 -25.47 31.10 4.79
CA PHE A 244 -24.45 31.43 5.77
C PHE A 244 -23.38 30.33 5.82
N VAL A 245 -22.14 30.68 5.56
CA VAL A 245 -21.00 29.76 5.63
C VAL A 245 -19.99 30.25 6.65
N VAL A 246 -19.75 29.42 7.66
CA VAL A 246 -18.75 29.70 8.71
C VAL A 246 -17.36 29.58 8.11
N LYS A 247 -16.55 30.62 8.33
CA LYS A 247 -15.15 30.67 7.88
C LYS A 247 -14.20 30.66 9.07
N VAL A 248 -13.02 30.07 8.86
CA VAL A 248 -11.88 30.08 9.78
C VAL A 248 -10.63 30.52 9.02
N SER A 249 -9.68 31.10 9.73
CA SER A 249 -8.38 31.50 9.19
C SER A 249 -7.51 30.29 8.87
N TYR A 250 -6.67 30.42 7.85
CA TYR A 250 -5.63 29.46 7.47
C TYR A 250 -4.72 29.00 8.62
N ASP A 251 -4.52 29.88 9.61
CA ASP A 251 -3.64 29.65 10.76
C ASP A 251 -4.38 29.38 12.07
N ASN A 252 -5.73 29.29 12.08
CA ASN A 252 -6.48 28.93 13.28
C ASN A 252 -6.10 27.53 13.79
N ASP A 253 -6.08 27.35 15.11
CA ASP A 253 -5.80 26.07 15.75
C ASP A 253 -7.02 25.15 15.81
N LEU A 254 -6.81 23.89 16.24
CA LEU A 254 -7.87 22.88 16.29
C LEU A 254 -9.08 23.29 17.17
N ARG A 255 -8.84 23.95 18.30
CA ARG A 255 -9.89 24.39 19.23
C ARG A 255 -10.67 25.56 18.66
N GLU A 256 -10.00 26.52 18.05
CA GLU A 256 -10.68 27.64 17.38
C GLU A 256 -11.61 27.14 16.25
N ILE A 257 -11.18 26.11 15.53
CA ILE A 257 -11.99 25.44 14.49
C ILE A 257 -13.17 24.69 15.11
N GLU A 258 -12.95 23.96 16.21
CA GLU A 258 -14.00 23.28 16.97
C GLU A 258 -15.04 24.27 17.51
N ASP A 259 -14.60 25.33 18.18
CA ASP A 259 -15.43 26.42 18.68
C ASP A 259 -16.28 27.04 17.56
N ALA A 260 -15.68 27.29 16.40
CA ALA A 260 -16.38 27.81 15.24
C ALA A 260 -17.45 26.83 14.74
N MET A 261 -17.19 25.52 14.76
CA MET A 261 -18.18 24.51 14.38
C MET A 261 -19.33 24.41 15.40
N VAL A 262 -19.00 24.40 16.70
CA VAL A 262 -19.97 24.20 17.78
C VAL A 262 -20.86 25.44 17.95
N LYS A 263 -20.27 26.64 18.05
CA LYS A 263 -21.03 27.89 18.27
C LYS A 263 -22.03 28.20 17.16
N ASN A 264 -21.71 27.77 15.94
CA ASN A 264 -22.56 27.99 14.76
C ASN A 264 -23.41 26.76 14.38
N ASP A 265 -23.35 25.68 15.16
CA ASP A 265 -23.99 24.38 14.88
C ASP A 265 -23.79 23.89 13.43
N VAL A 266 -22.54 23.97 12.95
CA VAL A 266 -22.18 23.54 11.59
C VAL A 266 -21.34 22.27 11.61
N GLY A 267 -21.54 21.41 10.61
CA GLY A 267 -20.72 20.20 10.42
C GLY A 267 -19.40 20.44 9.68
N ARG A 268 -19.12 21.69 9.28
CA ARG A 268 -17.99 22.07 8.43
C ARG A 268 -17.72 23.57 8.49
N VAL A 269 -16.47 23.94 8.22
CA VAL A 269 -16.05 25.34 8.05
C VAL A 269 -15.21 25.49 6.80
N LEU A 270 -15.24 26.68 6.20
CA LEU A 270 -14.37 27.06 5.10
C LEU A 270 -13.09 27.70 5.61
N VAL A 271 -11.96 27.35 5.02
CA VAL A 271 -10.66 27.92 5.38
C VAL A 271 -10.33 29.04 4.42
N GLU A 272 -10.08 30.24 4.98
CA GLU A 272 -9.80 31.45 4.24
C GLU A 272 -8.34 31.87 4.41
N LYS A 273 -7.71 32.29 3.31
CA LYS A 273 -6.38 32.89 3.27
C LYS A 273 -6.39 34.05 2.30
N ASN A 274 -6.03 35.25 2.76
CA ASN A 274 -6.03 36.48 1.96
C ASN A 274 -7.36 36.70 1.23
N ASP A 275 -8.48 36.62 1.97
CA ASP A 275 -9.87 36.78 1.47
C ASP A 275 -10.30 35.78 0.39
N LYS A 276 -9.56 34.68 0.21
CA LYS A 276 -9.92 33.58 -0.68
C LYS A 276 -10.14 32.31 0.10
N VAL A 277 -11.21 31.59 -0.23
CA VAL A 277 -11.44 30.25 0.32
C VAL A 277 -10.46 29.28 -0.33
N VAL A 278 -9.56 28.73 0.48
CA VAL A 278 -8.48 27.82 0.04
C VAL A 278 -8.72 26.38 0.46
N GLY A 279 -9.67 26.13 1.37
CA GLY A 279 -9.97 24.77 1.83
C GLY A 279 -11.28 24.65 2.59
N ILE A 280 -11.59 23.43 3.00
CA ILE A 280 -12.75 23.07 3.82
C ILE A 280 -12.33 22.05 4.88
N ILE A 281 -12.90 22.16 6.08
CA ILE A 281 -12.68 21.23 7.20
C ILE A 281 -14.03 20.68 7.63
N SER A 282 -14.14 19.36 7.76
CA SER A 282 -15.34 18.67 8.27
C SER A 282 -15.10 18.04 9.65
N ARG A 283 -16.18 17.60 10.32
CA ARG A 283 -16.07 16.83 11.58
C ARG A 283 -15.14 15.62 11.50
N SER A 284 -15.11 14.93 10.35
CA SER A 284 -14.21 13.78 10.15
C SER A 284 -12.74 14.19 10.08
N ASP A 285 -12.46 15.41 9.61
CA ASP A 285 -11.09 15.95 9.59
C ASP A 285 -10.65 16.36 11.00
N LEU A 286 -11.57 16.92 11.82
CA LEU A 286 -11.32 17.15 13.25
C LEU A 286 -11.03 15.84 14.00
N LEU A 287 -11.83 14.80 13.82
CA LEU A 287 -11.59 13.48 14.46
C LEU A 287 -10.23 12.89 14.08
N LYS A 288 -9.83 12.99 12.82
CA LYS A 288 -8.48 12.60 12.39
C LYS A 288 -7.41 13.46 13.05
N ALA A 289 -7.65 14.75 13.18
CA ALA A 289 -6.74 15.67 13.85
C ALA A 289 -6.59 15.37 15.35
N TYR A 290 -7.64 14.95 16.06
CA TYR A 290 -7.52 14.50 17.46
C TYR A 290 -6.69 13.24 17.58
N ARG A 291 -6.88 12.27 16.69
CA ARG A 291 -6.03 11.08 16.68
C ARG A 291 -4.55 11.43 16.40
N ILE A 292 -4.30 12.34 15.46
CA ILE A 292 -2.94 12.85 15.21
C ILE A 292 -2.41 13.55 16.48
N LYS A 293 -3.25 14.34 17.14
CA LYS A 293 -2.91 15.01 18.41
C LYS A 293 -2.58 13.99 19.50
N GLU A 294 -3.39 12.95 19.72
CA GLU A 294 -3.13 11.89 20.69
C GLU A 294 -1.82 11.14 20.39
N GLU A 295 -1.60 10.75 19.14
CA GLU A 295 -0.35 10.11 18.70
C GLU A 295 0.88 11.03 18.92
N MET A 296 0.73 12.36 18.82
CA MET A 296 1.77 13.34 19.17
C MET A 296 2.07 13.41 20.68
N LEU A 297 1.07 13.18 21.55
CA LEU A 297 1.25 13.22 23.00
C LEU A 297 2.04 11.99 23.51
N GLU A 298 1.92 10.86 22.82
CA GLU A 298 2.59 9.59 23.18
C GLU A 298 4.05 9.51 22.68
N GLN A 299 4.44 10.28 21.65
CA GLN A 299 5.78 10.24 21.04
C GLN A 299 6.31 11.65 20.68
N PRO A 300 7.08 12.33 21.54
CA PRO A 300 7.53 13.72 21.35
C PRO A 300 8.68 13.96 20.39
N SER A 301 9.42 12.92 20.02
CA SER A 301 10.44 13.01 18.99
C SER A 301 9.83 13.15 17.60
N MET A 302 8.50 13.18 17.51
CA MET A 302 7.75 13.43 16.31
C MET A 302 7.87 14.90 15.94
N ASP A 303 8.87 15.21 15.12
CA ASP A 303 8.81 16.39 14.27
C ASP A 303 7.48 16.33 13.48
N LEU A 304 6.88 17.49 13.20
CA LEU A 304 5.63 17.59 12.40
C LEU A 304 5.77 16.95 11.00
N SER A 305 6.98 16.49 10.66
CA SER A 305 7.33 15.54 9.60
C SER A 305 7.12 14.06 10.01
N SER A 306 5.86 13.72 10.29
CA SER A 306 5.19 12.47 9.91
C SER A 306 5.50 11.13 10.62
N PHE A 307 4.45 10.32 10.77
CA PHE A 307 4.49 8.84 10.81
C PHE A 307 5.18 8.22 9.57
N LEU A 308 5.55 9.06 8.61
CA LEU A 308 6.22 8.77 7.37
C LEU A 308 7.68 9.21 7.53
N PRO A 309 8.62 8.60 6.81
CA PRO A 309 10.02 8.99 6.91
C PRO A 309 10.22 10.44 6.49
N ASP A 310 11.20 11.10 7.11
CA ASP A 310 11.51 12.49 6.81
C ASP A 310 12.06 12.66 5.37
N LYS A 311 12.14 13.91 4.91
CA LYS A 311 12.64 14.23 3.56
C LYS A 311 14.05 13.69 3.31
N SER A 312 14.90 13.68 4.32
CA SER A 312 16.29 13.23 4.24
C SER A 312 16.39 11.70 4.17
N GLU A 313 15.58 10.98 4.94
CA GLU A 313 15.43 9.53 4.96
C GLU A 313 14.93 9.02 3.60
N ILE A 314 13.87 9.64 3.06
CA ILE A 314 13.36 9.29 1.73
C ILE A 314 14.40 9.61 0.65
N THR A 315 15.08 10.74 0.75
CA THR A 315 16.16 11.09 -0.20
C THR A 315 17.28 10.06 -0.14
N GLN A 316 17.65 9.60 1.05
CA GLN A 316 18.67 8.58 1.23
C GLN A 316 18.20 7.21 0.70
N LEU A 317 16.95 6.83 0.97
CA LEU A 317 16.31 5.62 0.43
C LEU A 317 16.34 5.63 -1.11
N MET A 318 15.98 6.75 -1.75
CA MET A 318 16.06 6.87 -3.21
C MET A 318 17.50 6.77 -3.71
N LYS A 319 18.48 7.35 -3.00
CA LYS A 319 19.91 7.24 -3.39
C LYS A 319 20.44 5.81 -3.28
N THR A 320 19.99 5.04 -2.30
CA THR A 320 20.46 3.66 -2.08
C THR A 320 19.74 2.67 -2.98
N ALA A 321 18.44 2.84 -3.19
CA ALA A 321 17.64 1.93 -4.01
C ALA A 321 17.85 2.14 -5.52
N LEU A 322 18.18 3.37 -5.97
CA LEU A 322 18.32 3.71 -7.38
C LEU A 322 19.77 3.78 -7.83
N SER A 323 20.00 3.57 -9.13
CA SER A 323 21.31 3.82 -9.72
C SER A 323 21.65 5.32 -9.64
N LYS A 324 22.95 5.63 -9.58
CA LYS A 324 23.43 7.03 -9.56
C LYS A 324 22.92 7.84 -10.75
N GLU A 325 22.76 7.19 -11.89
CA GLU A 325 22.24 7.79 -13.12
C GLU A 325 20.76 8.15 -13.00
N VAL A 326 19.93 7.20 -12.57
CA VAL A 326 18.49 7.43 -12.41
C VAL A 326 18.22 8.49 -11.33
N PHE A 327 18.95 8.46 -10.22
CA PHE A 327 18.81 9.48 -9.17
C PHE A 327 19.16 10.90 -9.67
N LYS A 328 20.16 11.03 -10.56
CA LYS A 328 20.46 12.32 -11.22
C LYS A 328 19.33 12.75 -12.17
N LEU A 329 18.75 11.82 -12.92
CA LEU A 329 17.61 12.10 -13.80
C LEU A 329 16.39 12.59 -12.99
N LEU A 330 16.08 11.98 -11.85
CA LEU A 330 14.99 12.44 -10.98
C LEU A 330 15.15 13.90 -10.57
N LYS A 331 16.37 14.32 -10.21
CA LYS A 331 16.66 15.73 -9.90
C LYS A 331 16.45 16.62 -11.12
N LYS A 332 16.90 16.19 -12.30
CA LYS A 332 16.70 16.91 -13.56
C LYS A 332 15.22 17.09 -13.89
N PHE A 333 14.40 16.07 -13.65
CA PHE A 333 12.94 16.15 -13.84
C PHE A 333 12.32 17.20 -12.91
N GLY A 334 12.78 17.24 -11.65
CA GLY A 334 12.38 18.25 -10.67
C GLY A 334 12.72 19.69 -11.08
N GLU A 335 13.89 19.91 -11.67
CA GLU A 335 14.32 21.21 -12.22
C GLU A 335 13.39 21.65 -13.37
N ILE A 336 13.14 20.77 -14.35
CA ILE A 336 12.29 21.08 -15.52
C ILE A 336 10.83 21.34 -15.11
N ALA A 337 10.33 20.61 -14.11
CA ALA A 337 8.98 20.84 -13.59
C ALA A 337 8.87 22.22 -12.92
N LYS A 338 9.89 22.63 -12.17
CA LYS A 338 9.95 23.97 -11.55
C LYS A 338 9.94 25.08 -12.61
N ASP A 339 10.73 24.94 -13.67
CA ASP A 339 10.81 25.93 -14.76
C ASP A 339 9.47 26.11 -15.50
N THR A 340 8.61 25.09 -15.46
CA THR A 340 7.26 25.11 -16.04
C THR A 340 6.17 25.47 -15.02
N GLY A 341 6.54 25.77 -13.77
CA GLY A 341 5.59 26.13 -12.69
C GLY A 341 4.73 24.95 -12.19
N GLN A 342 5.13 23.71 -12.49
CA GLN A 342 4.37 22.51 -12.14
C GLN A 342 5.07 21.72 -11.03
N ARG A 343 4.30 20.92 -10.29
CA ARG A 343 4.84 19.92 -9.37
C ARG A 343 4.87 18.56 -10.04
N ILE A 344 5.87 17.76 -9.68
CA ILE A 344 6.05 16.39 -10.14
C ILE A 344 6.24 15.45 -8.94
N TYR A 345 5.52 14.33 -8.99
CA TYR A 345 5.51 13.34 -7.94
C TYR A 345 5.90 11.99 -8.51
N LEU A 346 6.88 11.32 -7.93
CA LEU A 346 7.04 9.88 -8.11
C LEU A 346 5.89 9.20 -7.35
N VAL A 347 5.22 8.20 -7.93
CA VAL A 347 4.03 7.59 -7.31
C VAL A 347 4.02 6.06 -7.43
N GLY A 348 3.26 5.42 -6.55
CA GLY A 348 2.83 4.03 -6.75
C GLY A 348 3.90 2.98 -6.47
N GLY A 349 4.03 2.02 -7.39
CA GLY A 349 4.80 0.79 -7.20
C GLY A 349 6.28 1.04 -6.93
N ALA A 350 6.88 2.04 -7.59
CA ALA A 350 8.29 2.38 -7.40
C ALA A 350 8.61 2.72 -5.94
N ILE A 351 7.77 3.51 -5.27
CA ILE A 351 7.99 3.89 -3.86
C ILE A 351 7.83 2.67 -2.94
N ARG A 352 6.75 1.90 -3.15
CA ARG A 352 6.52 0.64 -2.42
C ARG A 352 7.74 -0.27 -2.52
N ASP A 353 8.22 -0.47 -3.74
CA ASP A 353 9.32 -1.39 -4.06
C ASP A 353 10.64 -0.93 -3.42
N MET A 354 10.91 0.38 -3.37
CA MET A 354 12.04 0.93 -2.61
C MET A 354 11.96 0.59 -1.11
N PHE A 355 10.78 0.72 -0.49
CA PHE A 355 10.60 0.41 0.94
C PHE A 355 10.79 -1.07 1.29
N ILE A 356 10.46 -1.98 0.37
CA ILE A 356 10.62 -3.44 0.56
C ILE A 356 11.91 -3.98 -0.05
N ASN A 357 12.80 -3.10 -0.51
CA ASN A 357 14.10 -3.42 -1.14
C ASN A 357 13.97 -4.33 -2.39
N GLU A 358 12.93 -4.11 -3.17
CA GLU A 358 12.68 -4.78 -4.45
C GLU A 358 13.23 -3.94 -5.61
N LYS A 359 13.87 -4.61 -6.58
CA LYS A 359 14.39 -3.95 -7.79
C LYS A 359 13.27 -3.87 -8.83
N SER A 360 12.52 -2.79 -8.79
CA SER A 360 11.53 -2.45 -9.82
C SER A 360 11.90 -1.15 -10.50
N LEU A 361 11.92 -1.14 -11.83
CA LEU A 361 12.42 -0.04 -12.67
C LEU A 361 11.30 0.71 -13.42
N ASP A 362 10.04 0.30 -13.26
CA ASP A 362 8.91 1.04 -13.81
C ASP A 362 8.59 2.23 -12.88
N MET A 363 8.95 3.41 -13.34
CA MET A 363 8.78 4.66 -12.60
C MET A 363 7.61 5.47 -13.17
N ASP A 364 6.55 5.52 -12.38
CA ASP A 364 5.37 6.34 -12.66
C ASP A 364 5.51 7.70 -12.00
N PHE A 365 5.26 8.75 -12.78
CA PHE A 365 5.23 10.13 -12.34
C PHE A 365 3.86 10.75 -12.58
N VAL A 366 3.40 11.52 -11.60
CA VAL A 366 2.19 12.33 -11.70
C VAL A 366 2.59 13.80 -11.69
N LEU A 367 2.11 14.55 -12.68
CA LEU A 367 2.27 16.00 -12.75
C LEU A 367 1.00 16.71 -12.32
N SER A 368 1.15 17.86 -11.67
CA SER A 368 0.02 18.67 -11.21
C SER A 368 -0.76 19.34 -12.34
N ASP A 369 -0.21 19.44 -13.56
CA ASP A 369 -0.87 20.15 -14.66
C ASP A 369 -0.80 19.45 -16.03
N ASP A 370 0.27 19.56 -16.82
CA ASP A 370 0.31 19.04 -18.21
C ASP A 370 1.55 18.17 -18.46
N ALA A 371 1.34 16.84 -18.42
CA ALA A 371 2.37 15.86 -18.72
C ALA A 371 2.86 15.88 -20.18
N VAL A 372 2.02 16.26 -21.14
CA VAL A 372 2.39 16.34 -22.55
C VAL A 372 3.35 17.50 -22.79
N MET A 373 3.04 18.67 -22.21
CA MET A 373 3.92 19.82 -22.25
C MET A 373 5.25 19.53 -21.55
N PHE A 374 5.20 18.93 -20.36
CA PHE A 374 6.39 18.53 -19.62
C PHE A 374 7.25 17.53 -20.43
N GLY A 375 6.63 16.50 -21.01
CA GLY A 375 7.31 15.51 -21.85
C GLY A 375 8.04 16.11 -23.05
N LYS A 376 7.41 17.08 -23.74
CA LYS A 376 8.04 17.81 -24.85
C LYS A 376 9.27 18.61 -24.40
N ASN A 377 9.19 19.29 -23.26
CA ASN A 377 10.31 20.04 -22.70
C ASN A 377 11.43 19.11 -22.21
N LEU A 378 11.06 18.00 -21.60
CA LEU A 378 12.00 16.97 -21.15
C LEU A 378 12.77 16.39 -22.34
N ASN A 379 12.10 16.11 -23.46
CA ASN A 379 12.75 15.56 -24.64
C ASN A 379 13.70 16.57 -25.32
N LYS A 380 13.40 17.87 -25.28
CA LYS A 380 14.34 18.90 -25.73
C LYS A 380 15.64 18.89 -24.91
N ALA A 381 15.55 18.60 -23.62
CA ALA A 381 16.69 18.60 -22.71
C ALA A 381 17.51 17.30 -22.76
N LEU A 382 16.86 16.14 -22.93
CA LEU A 382 17.49 14.82 -22.81
C LEU A 382 17.67 14.07 -24.14
N GLN A 383 16.92 14.42 -25.20
CA GLN A 383 16.95 13.75 -26.50
C GLN A 383 16.71 12.21 -26.42
N GLY A 384 15.60 11.80 -25.79
CA GLY A 384 15.19 10.39 -25.70
C GLY A 384 14.10 9.98 -26.71
N ASP A 385 13.65 8.72 -26.64
CA ASP A 385 12.49 8.23 -27.42
C ASP A 385 11.20 8.60 -26.65
N LEU A 386 10.54 9.66 -27.08
CA LEU A 386 9.31 10.18 -26.47
C LEU A 386 8.08 9.68 -27.23
N ARG A 387 7.17 9.01 -26.52
CA ARG A 387 5.85 8.61 -27.02
C ARG A 387 4.76 9.33 -26.25
N ILE A 388 3.86 9.98 -26.98
CA ILE A 388 2.74 10.73 -26.41
C ILE A 388 1.45 9.99 -26.74
N TYR A 389 0.67 9.68 -25.70
CA TYR A 389 -0.66 9.12 -25.82
C TYR A 389 -1.68 10.21 -25.47
N SER A 390 -2.25 10.83 -26.51
CA SER A 390 -3.19 11.96 -26.39
C SER A 390 -4.43 11.60 -25.58
N ASP A 391 -4.98 10.42 -25.81
CA ASP A 391 -6.30 9.99 -25.29
C ASP A 391 -6.26 9.78 -23.77
N THR A 392 -5.08 9.47 -23.23
CA THR A 392 -4.87 9.24 -21.79
C THR A 392 -4.07 10.36 -21.13
N GLN A 393 -3.64 11.37 -21.88
CA GLN A 393 -2.69 12.41 -21.43
C GLN A 393 -1.47 11.81 -20.73
N THR A 394 -0.92 10.73 -21.32
CA THR A 394 0.21 10.00 -20.79
C THR A 394 1.40 10.14 -21.73
N VAL A 395 2.58 10.31 -21.17
CA VAL A 395 3.83 10.40 -21.91
C VAL A 395 4.76 9.31 -21.41
N ASN A 396 5.26 8.48 -22.33
CA ASN A 396 6.32 7.53 -22.05
C ASN A 396 7.62 8.07 -22.63
N LEU A 397 8.67 8.15 -21.81
CA LEU A 397 10.02 8.48 -22.25
C LEU A 397 10.92 7.28 -22.04
N LYS A 398 11.60 6.85 -23.10
CA LYS A 398 12.70 5.90 -22.99
C LYS A 398 14.03 6.61 -23.11
N PHE A 399 14.88 6.47 -22.10
CA PHE A 399 16.18 7.11 -22.06
C PHE A 399 17.19 6.24 -21.29
N ASN A 400 18.36 6.00 -21.89
CA ASN A 400 19.44 5.17 -21.33
C ASN A 400 19.00 3.79 -20.82
N GLY A 401 18.07 3.15 -21.54
CA GLY A 401 17.54 1.82 -21.18
C GLY A 401 16.48 1.81 -20.06
N PHE A 402 16.10 2.98 -19.54
CA PHE A 402 15.02 3.14 -18.56
C PHE A 402 13.75 3.64 -19.23
N ASN A 403 12.59 3.22 -18.71
CA ASN A 403 11.28 3.71 -19.11
C ASN A 403 10.69 4.58 -17.99
N PHE A 404 10.22 5.77 -18.35
CA PHE A 404 9.58 6.70 -17.42
C PHE A 404 8.20 7.06 -17.94
N ASP A 405 7.18 6.86 -17.11
CA ASP A 405 5.79 7.16 -17.46
C ASP A 405 5.32 8.40 -16.72
N PHE A 406 4.90 9.42 -17.45
CA PHE A 406 4.40 10.67 -16.92
C PHE A 406 2.91 10.80 -17.24
N THR A 407 2.09 11.01 -16.22
CA THR A 407 0.66 11.27 -16.37
C THR A 407 0.28 12.57 -15.72
N THR A 408 -0.67 13.28 -16.31
CA THR A 408 -1.36 14.37 -15.63
C THR A 408 -2.19 13.79 -14.48
N ALA A 409 -2.17 14.44 -13.31
CA ALA A 409 -3.01 14.09 -12.17
C ALA A 409 -4.47 14.11 -12.60
N ARG A 410 -5.12 12.96 -12.47
CA ARG A 410 -6.44 12.76 -13.06
C ARG A 410 -7.35 11.91 -12.19
N ARG A 411 -8.63 12.10 -12.36
CA ARG A 411 -9.67 11.24 -11.81
C ARG A 411 -10.23 10.36 -12.91
N GLU A 412 -10.57 9.13 -12.53
CA GLU A 412 -11.15 8.12 -13.40
C GLU A 412 -12.58 7.79 -12.94
N TYR A 413 -13.50 7.64 -13.90
CA TYR A 413 -14.88 7.22 -13.65
C TYR A 413 -15.27 6.05 -14.53
N TYR A 414 -15.79 4.98 -13.94
CA TYR A 414 -16.27 3.81 -14.67
C TYR A 414 -17.77 3.90 -14.90
N GLU A 415 -18.20 3.83 -16.16
CA GLU A 415 -19.62 3.67 -16.48
C GLU A 415 -20.05 2.20 -16.30
N GLU A 416 -21.34 1.97 -16.03
CA GLU A 416 -21.90 0.65 -15.70
C GLU A 416 -21.51 -0.48 -16.68
N LYS A 417 -21.28 -0.13 -17.96
CA LYS A 417 -20.99 -1.08 -19.04
C LYS A 417 -19.54 -1.07 -19.55
N SER A 418 -18.67 -0.23 -18.99
CA SER A 418 -17.30 -0.05 -19.51
C SER A 418 -16.25 -0.26 -18.42
N LEU A 419 -15.16 -0.95 -18.80
CA LEU A 419 -13.93 -1.05 -18.00
C LEU A 419 -12.93 0.07 -18.34
N ILE A 420 -13.25 0.91 -19.32
CA ILE A 420 -12.45 2.08 -19.70
C ILE A 420 -13.01 3.29 -18.96
N PRO A 421 -12.21 4.01 -18.17
CA PRO A 421 -12.69 5.16 -17.43
C PRO A 421 -12.71 6.45 -18.26
N LEU A 422 -13.63 7.35 -17.91
CA LEU A 422 -13.58 8.77 -18.31
C LEU A 422 -12.57 9.52 -17.44
N ILE A 423 -11.84 10.48 -18.03
CA ILE A 423 -10.69 11.16 -17.40
C ILE A 423 -10.97 12.66 -17.21
N GLU A 424 -10.74 13.18 -16.01
CA GLU A 424 -10.79 14.63 -15.68
C GLU A 424 -9.53 15.06 -14.90
N LYS A 425 -9.04 16.31 -15.06
CA LYS A 425 -7.93 16.86 -14.26
C LYS A 425 -8.28 16.87 -12.76
N ALA A 426 -7.34 16.50 -11.90
CA ALA A 426 -7.57 16.32 -10.47
C ALA A 426 -6.33 16.65 -9.61
N SER A 427 -6.51 16.70 -8.29
CA SER A 427 -5.41 16.79 -7.33
C SER A 427 -4.66 15.46 -7.19
N LEU A 428 -3.42 15.49 -6.68
CA LEU A 428 -2.63 14.29 -6.37
C LEU A 428 -3.41 13.31 -5.47
N LYS A 429 -4.08 13.82 -4.43
CA LYS A 429 -4.90 12.99 -3.51
C LYS A 429 -6.00 12.23 -4.25
N GLU A 430 -6.63 12.85 -5.23
CA GLU A 430 -7.70 12.26 -6.04
C GLU A 430 -7.16 11.26 -7.06
N ASP A 431 -6.01 11.53 -7.67
CA ASP A 431 -5.31 10.56 -8.55
C ASP A 431 -4.87 9.31 -7.78
N LEU A 432 -4.42 9.46 -6.55
CA LEU A 432 -4.06 8.32 -5.71
C LEU A 432 -5.31 7.53 -5.26
N LYS A 433 -6.48 8.16 -5.14
CA LYS A 433 -7.75 7.51 -4.72
C LYS A 433 -8.24 6.45 -5.70
N ARG A 434 -7.96 6.60 -7.00
CA ARG A 434 -8.40 5.66 -8.05
C ARG A 434 -7.53 4.40 -8.16
N ARG A 435 -6.44 4.33 -7.40
CA ARG A 435 -5.54 3.17 -7.39
C ARG A 435 -6.17 1.98 -6.67
N ASP A 436 -5.49 0.84 -6.74
CA ASP A 436 -6.01 -0.44 -6.27
C ASP A 436 -5.90 -0.63 -4.75
N PHE A 437 -4.72 -0.38 -4.19
CA PHE A 437 -4.40 -0.64 -2.77
C PHE A 437 -3.67 0.52 -2.11
N THR A 438 -3.84 0.68 -0.79
CA THR A 438 -3.18 1.70 0.03
C THR A 438 -1.65 1.71 -0.14
N ILE A 439 -1.03 0.54 -0.19
CA ILE A 439 0.43 0.41 -0.39
C ILE A 439 0.91 0.99 -1.73
N ASN A 440 0.01 1.17 -2.70
CA ASN A 440 0.27 1.76 -4.01
C ASN A 440 -0.20 3.22 -4.10
N THR A 441 -0.60 3.85 -2.99
CA THR A 441 -1.03 5.26 -2.94
C THR A 441 0.01 6.20 -2.35
N LEU A 442 1.25 5.73 -2.16
CA LEU A 442 2.34 6.61 -1.72
C LEU A 442 2.81 7.47 -2.89
N ALA A 443 3.18 8.72 -2.55
CA ALA A 443 3.75 9.67 -3.49
C ALA A 443 4.93 10.42 -2.86
N VAL A 444 5.96 10.74 -3.63
CA VAL A 444 7.12 11.52 -3.19
C VAL A 444 7.27 12.71 -4.12
N ASP A 445 7.30 13.93 -3.57
CA ASP A 445 7.63 15.14 -4.32
C ASP A 445 9.07 15.05 -4.80
N ILE A 446 9.29 15.19 -6.10
CA ILE A 446 10.63 15.26 -6.68
C ILE A 446 10.92 16.64 -7.28
N THR A 447 10.08 17.65 -7.00
CA THR A 447 10.36 19.05 -7.33
C THR A 447 11.51 19.57 -6.46
N GLU A 448 12.40 20.39 -7.01
CA GLU A 448 13.67 20.80 -6.36
C GLU A 448 13.52 21.24 -4.88
N LYS A 449 12.54 22.11 -4.58
CA LYS A 449 12.32 22.65 -3.22
C LYS A 449 11.87 21.59 -2.21
N ASP A 450 10.99 20.69 -2.62
CA ASP A 450 10.33 19.71 -1.75
C ASP A 450 10.86 18.27 -1.96
N PHE A 451 11.96 18.10 -2.72
CA PHE A 451 12.51 16.80 -3.13
C PHE A 451 12.68 15.78 -1.99
N GLY A 452 11.96 14.66 -2.04
CA GLY A 452 11.96 13.63 -0.99
C GLY A 452 10.82 13.76 0.01
N ARG A 453 9.97 14.79 -0.08
CA ARG A 453 8.77 14.89 0.76
C ARG A 453 7.76 13.83 0.37
N ILE A 454 7.43 12.94 1.29
CA ILE A 454 6.43 11.87 1.08
C ILE A 454 5.01 12.33 1.45
N PHE A 455 4.03 11.81 0.71
CA PHE A 455 2.60 11.97 0.95
C PHE A 455 1.95 10.59 1.09
N ASP A 456 1.19 10.41 2.17
CA ASP A 456 0.34 9.24 2.40
C ASP A 456 -1.04 9.69 2.87
N PHE A 457 -2.02 9.69 1.97
CA PHE A 457 -3.38 10.12 2.29
C PHE A 457 -4.28 8.98 2.80
N TYR A 458 -3.83 7.72 2.65
CA TYR A 458 -4.67 6.53 2.81
C TYR A 458 -4.07 5.45 3.72
N GLY A 459 -2.93 5.72 4.36
CA GLY A 459 -2.28 4.82 5.31
C GLY A 459 -1.43 3.74 4.65
N GLY A 460 -0.96 3.95 3.41
CA GLY A 460 -0.13 3.03 2.66
C GLY A 460 1.18 2.68 3.35
N TYR A 461 1.80 3.63 4.05
CA TYR A 461 3.06 3.38 4.77
C TYR A 461 2.85 2.47 5.99
N SER A 462 1.76 2.68 6.72
CA SER A 462 1.38 1.81 7.85
C SER A 462 1.08 0.39 7.38
N ASP A 463 0.30 0.24 6.30
CA ASP A 463 -0.04 -1.06 5.72
C ASP A 463 1.22 -1.77 5.17
N LEU A 464 2.20 -1.04 4.59
CA LEU A 464 3.50 -1.59 4.21
C LEU A 464 4.26 -2.16 5.40
N ARG A 465 4.37 -1.40 6.51
CA ARG A 465 5.05 -1.86 7.74
C ARG A 465 4.36 -3.09 8.34
N LYS A 466 3.02 -3.13 8.29
CA LYS A 466 2.21 -4.26 8.77
C LYS A 466 2.10 -5.41 7.78
N LYS A 467 2.75 -5.33 6.61
CA LYS A 467 2.65 -6.33 5.53
C LYS A 467 1.20 -6.66 5.16
N THR A 468 0.37 -5.63 5.05
CA THR A 468 -1.07 -5.73 4.83
C THR A 468 -1.47 -5.13 3.48
N ILE A 469 -2.36 -5.80 2.75
CA ILE A 469 -2.97 -5.32 1.52
C ILE A 469 -4.40 -4.88 1.84
N ARG A 470 -4.68 -3.60 1.54
CA ARG A 470 -5.98 -2.97 1.81
C ARG A 470 -6.49 -2.23 0.60
N VAL A 471 -7.75 -2.43 0.24
CA VAL A 471 -8.44 -1.62 -0.78
C VAL A 471 -8.89 -0.28 -0.22
N LEU A 472 -9.01 0.73 -1.09
CA LEU A 472 -9.40 2.10 -0.71
C LEU A 472 -10.90 2.26 -0.38
N HIS A 473 -11.76 1.37 -0.89
CA HIS A 473 -13.20 1.38 -0.65
C HIS A 473 -13.84 0.01 -0.95
N SER A 474 -15.05 -0.21 -0.42
CA SER A 474 -15.78 -1.49 -0.49
C SER A 474 -16.15 -1.93 -1.92
N LEU A 475 -16.33 -0.98 -2.84
CA LEU A 475 -16.69 -1.26 -4.24
C LEU A 475 -15.48 -1.54 -5.15
N SER A 476 -14.24 -1.48 -4.63
CA SER A 476 -13.01 -1.57 -5.43
C SER A 476 -12.98 -2.79 -6.36
N PHE A 477 -13.36 -3.97 -5.88
CA PHE A 477 -13.39 -5.21 -6.67
C PHE A 477 -14.61 -5.34 -7.61
N ILE A 478 -15.67 -4.57 -7.37
CA ILE A 478 -16.88 -4.54 -8.22
C ILE A 478 -16.65 -3.60 -9.40
N GLU A 479 -15.98 -2.47 -9.15
CA GLU A 479 -15.59 -1.51 -10.19
C GLU A 479 -14.58 -2.14 -11.15
N ASP A 480 -13.49 -2.69 -10.62
CA ASP A 480 -12.42 -3.35 -11.39
C ASP A 480 -12.09 -4.75 -10.82
N PRO A 481 -12.68 -5.82 -11.37
CA PRO A 481 -12.42 -7.19 -10.90
C PRO A 481 -10.98 -7.68 -11.11
N SER A 482 -10.18 -7.03 -11.96
CA SER A 482 -8.76 -7.38 -12.12
C SER A 482 -7.97 -7.16 -10.83
N ARG A 483 -8.43 -6.26 -9.96
CA ARG A 483 -7.85 -6.00 -8.64
C ARG A 483 -7.87 -7.24 -7.74
N ILE A 484 -8.78 -8.19 -7.94
CA ILE A 484 -8.79 -9.46 -7.19
C ILE A 484 -7.50 -10.24 -7.46
N LEU A 485 -7.13 -10.38 -8.74
CA LEU A 485 -5.92 -11.08 -9.13
C LEU A 485 -4.66 -10.32 -8.72
N ARG A 486 -4.68 -8.98 -8.83
CA ARG A 486 -3.60 -8.12 -8.33
C ARG A 486 -3.39 -8.21 -6.82
N ALA A 487 -4.47 -8.33 -6.04
CA ALA A 487 -4.37 -8.55 -4.60
C ALA A 487 -3.59 -9.84 -4.32
N ILE A 488 -3.94 -10.93 -5.00
CA ILE A 488 -3.27 -12.23 -4.87
C ILE A 488 -1.82 -12.13 -5.34
N LYS A 489 -1.55 -11.41 -6.45
CA LYS A 489 -0.20 -11.11 -6.93
C LYS A 489 0.66 -10.50 -5.83
N TYR A 490 0.16 -9.48 -5.15
CA TYR A 490 0.88 -8.84 -4.07
C TYR A 490 1.00 -9.73 -2.83
N MET A 491 -0.03 -10.53 -2.50
CA MET A 491 0.04 -11.50 -1.40
C MET A 491 1.18 -12.50 -1.63
N VAL A 492 1.25 -13.10 -2.82
CA VAL A 492 2.25 -14.14 -3.10
C VAL A 492 3.65 -13.56 -3.28
N LYS A 493 3.76 -12.43 -4.01
CA LYS A 493 5.04 -11.78 -4.33
C LYS A 493 5.71 -11.21 -3.09
N PHE A 494 4.96 -10.49 -2.25
CA PHE A 494 5.52 -9.79 -1.08
C PHE A 494 5.31 -10.54 0.24
N ASN A 495 4.59 -11.67 0.20
CA ASN A 495 4.19 -12.42 1.39
C ASN A 495 3.37 -11.57 2.39
N PHE A 496 2.46 -10.76 1.85
CA PHE A 496 1.56 -9.89 2.63
C PHE A 496 0.21 -10.58 2.85
N ALA A 497 -0.49 -10.18 3.91
CA ALA A 497 -1.85 -10.63 4.21
C ALA A 497 -2.89 -9.61 3.74
N LEU A 498 -4.11 -10.06 3.42
CA LEU A 498 -5.23 -9.15 3.21
C LEU A 498 -5.71 -8.61 4.57
N SER A 499 -6.12 -7.35 4.63
CA SER A 499 -6.93 -6.88 5.77
C SER A 499 -8.27 -7.63 5.79
N SER A 500 -8.85 -7.84 6.98
CA SER A 500 -10.13 -8.55 7.15
C SER A 500 -11.25 -8.01 6.25
N ASP A 501 -11.38 -6.69 6.14
CA ASP A 501 -12.38 -6.05 5.28
C ASP A 501 -12.13 -6.33 3.80
N THR A 502 -10.87 -6.23 3.37
CA THR A 502 -10.48 -6.48 1.97
C THR A 502 -10.75 -7.93 1.58
N GLU A 503 -10.45 -8.88 2.45
CA GLU A 503 -10.77 -10.29 2.21
C GLU A 503 -12.30 -10.51 2.08
N ASN A 504 -13.09 -9.87 2.94
CA ASN A 504 -14.55 -9.93 2.87
C ASN A 504 -15.10 -9.32 1.58
N PHE A 505 -14.60 -8.15 1.15
CA PHE A 505 -15.01 -7.54 -0.11
C PHE A 505 -14.63 -8.40 -1.31
N LEU A 506 -13.45 -9.03 -1.28
CA LEU A 506 -12.99 -9.93 -2.33
C LEU A 506 -13.93 -11.14 -2.43
N LYS A 507 -14.21 -11.82 -1.31
CA LYS A 507 -15.12 -12.98 -1.27
C LYS A 507 -16.51 -12.62 -1.82
N LYS A 508 -17.09 -11.50 -1.39
CA LYS A 508 -18.38 -11.01 -1.91
C LYS A 508 -18.34 -10.74 -3.42
N ALA A 509 -17.28 -10.10 -3.93
CA ALA A 509 -17.15 -9.84 -5.35
C ALA A 509 -17.04 -11.13 -6.18
N VAL A 510 -16.38 -12.17 -5.65
CA VAL A 510 -16.31 -13.50 -6.27
C VAL A 510 -17.68 -14.19 -6.26
N GLU A 511 -18.41 -14.11 -5.15
CA GLU A 511 -19.78 -14.67 -5.02
C GLU A 511 -20.78 -14.02 -5.98
N LEU A 512 -20.70 -12.69 -6.16
CA LEU A 512 -21.51 -11.94 -7.12
C LEU A 512 -21.13 -12.23 -8.59
N GLY A 513 -20.09 -13.02 -8.84
CA GLY A 513 -19.68 -13.39 -10.19
C GLY A 513 -19.01 -12.25 -10.98
N SER A 514 -18.48 -11.22 -10.30
CA SER A 514 -17.89 -10.03 -10.94
C SER A 514 -16.80 -10.37 -11.96
N LEU A 515 -15.99 -11.41 -11.69
CA LEU A 515 -14.95 -11.90 -12.61
C LEU A 515 -15.50 -12.41 -13.95
N ARG A 516 -16.73 -12.95 -13.97
CA ARG A 516 -17.37 -13.42 -15.20
C ARG A 516 -18.20 -12.33 -15.87
N ALA A 517 -18.88 -11.50 -15.07
CA ALA A 517 -19.77 -10.45 -15.56
C ALA A 517 -19.01 -9.35 -16.31
N LYS A 518 -17.80 -8.99 -15.84
CA LYS A 518 -16.92 -7.99 -16.47
C LYS A 518 -15.63 -8.63 -16.98
N HIS A 519 -15.77 -9.75 -17.70
CA HIS A 519 -14.64 -10.43 -18.33
C HIS A 519 -13.89 -9.47 -19.28
N SER A 520 -12.57 -9.43 -19.17
CA SER A 520 -11.71 -8.61 -20.05
C SER A 520 -10.35 -9.26 -20.25
N GLN A 521 -9.67 -8.84 -21.33
CA GLN A 521 -8.30 -9.28 -21.62
C GLN A 521 -7.34 -8.99 -20.45
N ARG A 522 -7.56 -7.88 -19.71
CA ARG A 522 -6.75 -7.51 -18.54
C ARG A 522 -6.80 -8.54 -17.41
N ILE A 523 -7.95 -9.15 -17.16
CA ILE A 523 -8.10 -10.21 -16.14
C ILE A 523 -7.30 -11.45 -16.56
N ILE A 524 -7.34 -11.77 -17.85
CA ILE A 524 -6.61 -12.91 -18.42
C ILE A 524 -5.12 -12.67 -18.31
N ASP A 525 -4.65 -11.48 -18.70
CA ASP A 525 -3.24 -11.13 -18.70
C ASP A 525 -2.66 -11.22 -17.28
N GLU A 526 -3.34 -10.66 -16.27
CA GLU A 526 -2.93 -10.77 -14.85
C GLU A 526 -2.90 -12.23 -14.36
N LEU A 527 -3.87 -13.06 -14.76
CA LEU A 527 -3.89 -14.48 -14.39
C LEU A 527 -2.77 -15.27 -15.06
N MET A 528 -2.53 -15.02 -16.35
CA MET A 528 -1.46 -15.67 -17.11
C MET A 528 -0.09 -15.25 -16.59
N GLU A 529 0.10 -13.98 -16.24
CA GLU A 529 1.33 -13.49 -15.62
C GLU A 529 1.59 -14.20 -14.27
N LEU A 530 0.55 -14.35 -13.44
CA LEU A 530 0.65 -15.08 -12.18
C LEU A 530 1.03 -16.55 -12.37
N LEU A 531 0.43 -17.23 -13.34
CA LEU A 531 0.68 -18.64 -13.63
C LEU A 531 2.02 -18.89 -14.34
N ASN A 532 2.60 -17.87 -14.97
CA ASN A 532 3.96 -17.90 -15.54
C ASN A 532 5.03 -17.43 -14.53
N SER A 533 4.64 -17.07 -13.31
CA SER A 533 5.57 -16.62 -12.28
C SER A 533 6.15 -17.78 -11.47
N ASN A 534 7.27 -17.53 -10.79
CA ASN A 534 7.87 -18.47 -9.83
C ASN A 534 6.97 -18.78 -8.61
N PHE A 535 5.81 -18.11 -8.49
CA PHE A 535 4.84 -18.30 -7.41
C PHE A 535 3.55 -18.95 -7.90
N ALA A 536 3.54 -19.58 -9.08
CA ALA A 536 2.33 -20.12 -9.70
C ALA A 536 1.58 -21.11 -8.80
N VAL A 537 2.28 -22.08 -8.18
CA VAL A 537 1.62 -23.07 -7.31
C VAL A 537 1.03 -22.42 -6.06
N LYS A 538 1.79 -21.55 -5.39
CA LYS A 538 1.30 -20.76 -4.25
C LYS A 538 0.06 -19.94 -4.65
N THR A 539 0.09 -19.31 -5.81
CA THR A 539 -1.03 -18.55 -6.37
C THR A 539 -2.27 -19.44 -6.54
N ILE A 540 -2.13 -20.62 -7.14
CA ILE A 540 -3.26 -21.55 -7.35
C ILE A 540 -3.91 -21.96 -6.01
N PHE A 541 -3.11 -22.15 -4.96
CA PHE A 541 -3.62 -22.46 -3.63
C PHE A 541 -4.36 -21.26 -3.00
N GLU A 542 -3.86 -20.04 -3.16
CA GLU A 542 -4.58 -18.84 -2.70
C GLU A 542 -5.89 -18.62 -3.49
N LEU A 543 -5.87 -18.84 -4.81
CA LEU A 543 -7.07 -18.82 -5.65
C LEU A 543 -8.10 -19.87 -5.20
N GLU A 544 -7.66 -21.04 -4.73
CA GLU A 544 -8.54 -22.08 -4.18
C GLU A 544 -9.18 -21.60 -2.88
N LYS A 545 -8.38 -21.10 -1.93
CA LYS A 545 -8.85 -20.61 -0.62
C LYS A 545 -9.90 -19.51 -0.75
N LEU A 546 -9.72 -18.62 -1.72
CA LEU A 546 -10.62 -17.49 -2.00
C LEU A 546 -11.82 -17.88 -2.90
N GLY A 547 -11.97 -19.16 -3.25
CA GLY A 547 -13.09 -19.67 -4.06
C GLY A 547 -13.02 -19.31 -5.55
N ILE A 548 -11.93 -18.69 -6.00
CA ILE A 548 -11.74 -18.25 -7.39
C ILE A 548 -11.53 -19.43 -8.33
N VAL A 549 -10.86 -20.51 -7.86
CA VAL A 549 -10.74 -21.75 -8.65
C VAL A 549 -12.11 -22.33 -9.02
N LYS A 550 -13.09 -22.26 -8.10
CA LYS A 550 -14.47 -22.66 -8.36
C LYS A 550 -15.14 -21.70 -9.36
N ALA A 551 -14.92 -20.40 -9.20
CA ALA A 551 -15.48 -19.37 -10.08
C ALA A 551 -14.92 -19.45 -11.51
N ILE A 552 -13.66 -19.78 -11.72
CA ILE A 552 -13.02 -19.82 -13.06
C ILE A 552 -13.06 -21.22 -13.66
N PHE A 553 -12.51 -22.21 -12.97
CA PHE A 553 -12.30 -23.57 -13.51
C PHE A 553 -13.48 -24.52 -13.23
N LYS A 554 -14.52 -24.07 -12.53
CA LYS A 554 -15.63 -24.93 -12.07
C LYS A 554 -15.12 -26.16 -11.31
N VAL A 555 -14.09 -25.97 -10.49
CA VAL A 555 -13.54 -27.00 -9.59
C VAL A 555 -13.85 -26.56 -8.17
N LYS A 556 -14.74 -27.27 -7.48
CA LYS A 556 -15.20 -26.87 -6.12
C LYS A 556 -14.04 -26.82 -5.11
N ARG A 557 -13.14 -27.82 -5.17
CA ARG A 557 -11.95 -27.95 -4.34
C ARG A 557 -10.91 -28.78 -5.08
N LEU A 558 -9.63 -28.48 -4.92
CA LEU A 558 -8.54 -29.28 -5.47
C LEU A 558 -8.36 -30.53 -4.60
N SER A 559 -8.33 -31.71 -5.24
CA SER A 559 -8.03 -32.97 -4.56
C SER A 559 -6.56 -33.03 -4.14
N THR A 560 -6.23 -33.86 -3.15
CA THR A 560 -4.85 -34.09 -2.70
C THR A 560 -3.93 -34.45 -3.87
N LEU A 561 -4.38 -35.37 -4.73
CA LEU A 561 -3.68 -35.77 -5.95
C LEU A 561 -3.40 -34.59 -6.89
N LYS A 562 -4.35 -33.66 -7.08
CA LYS A 562 -4.11 -32.47 -7.93
C LYS A 562 -3.09 -31.53 -7.30
N LYS A 563 -3.09 -31.36 -5.97
CA LYS A 563 -2.10 -30.53 -5.27
C LYS A 563 -0.70 -31.10 -5.38
N GLU A 564 -0.55 -32.40 -5.19
CA GLU A 564 0.73 -33.10 -5.40
C GLU A 564 1.24 -32.94 -6.83
N ARG A 565 0.36 -33.07 -7.83
CA ARG A 565 0.72 -32.86 -9.23
C ARG A 565 1.18 -31.44 -9.52
N LEU A 566 0.54 -30.42 -8.93
CA LEU A 566 0.95 -29.02 -9.08
C LEU A 566 2.36 -28.79 -8.50
N ASN A 567 2.66 -29.36 -7.33
CA ASN A 567 3.99 -29.28 -6.72
C ASN A 567 5.04 -29.98 -7.61
N LYS A 568 4.77 -31.20 -8.08
CA LYS A 568 5.65 -31.92 -9.02
C LYS A 568 5.88 -31.14 -10.32
N ALA A 569 4.84 -30.47 -10.84
CA ALA A 569 4.97 -29.66 -12.05
C ALA A 569 5.98 -28.52 -11.88
N GLU A 570 5.96 -27.83 -10.74
CA GLU A 570 6.90 -26.75 -10.44
C GLU A 570 8.35 -27.27 -10.34
N GLU A 571 8.55 -28.43 -9.72
CA GLU A 571 9.85 -29.10 -9.67
C GLU A 571 10.34 -29.48 -11.07
N PHE A 572 9.50 -30.09 -11.91
CA PHE A 572 9.87 -30.46 -13.27
C PHE A 572 10.15 -29.25 -14.16
N LEU A 573 9.38 -28.16 -14.03
CA LEU A 573 9.64 -26.92 -14.76
C LEU A 573 11.04 -26.37 -14.46
N LYS A 574 11.46 -26.40 -13.18
CA LYS A 574 12.82 -26.02 -12.76
C LYS A 574 13.87 -26.99 -13.30
N THR A 575 13.66 -28.30 -13.14
CA THR A 575 14.60 -29.35 -13.59
C THR A 575 14.87 -29.30 -15.08
N TYR A 576 13.83 -29.13 -15.90
CA TYR A 576 13.94 -29.11 -17.36
C TYR A 576 14.16 -27.71 -17.94
N LYS A 577 14.26 -26.67 -17.10
CA LYS A 577 14.48 -25.26 -17.47
C LYS A 577 13.46 -24.75 -18.50
N ILE A 578 12.20 -25.15 -18.35
CA ILE A 578 11.11 -24.72 -19.23
C ILE A 578 10.50 -23.43 -18.65
N ASN A 579 10.81 -22.31 -19.30
CA ASN A 579 10.38 -20.97 -18.88
C ASN A 579 9.22 -20.41 -19.71
N GLU A 580 9.04 -20.90 -20.93
CA GLU A 580 7.96 -20.47 -21.82
C GLU A 580 6.68 -21.28 -21.57
N GLU A 581 5.53 -20.60 -21.64
CA GLU A 581 4.20 -21.20 -21.56
C GLU A 581 3.95 -22.05 -20.29
N GLN A 582 4.64 -21.79 -19.17
CA GLN A 582 4.47 -22.52 -17.90
C GLN A 582 3.02 -22.56 -17.42
N ALA A 583 2.28 -21.46 -17.63
CA ALA A 583 0.86 -21.37 -17.33
C ALA A 583 0.04 -22.50 -17.98
N LEU A 584 0.43 -22.95 -19.19
CA LEU A 584 -0.26 -24.04 -19.89
C LEU A 584 -0.05 -25.40 -19.19
N VAL A 585 1.05 -25.62 -18.48
CA VAL A 585 1.26 -26.83 -17.67
C VAL A 585 0.21 -26.87 -16.55
N PHE A 586 0.10 -25.78 -15.79
CA PHE A 586 -0.83 -25.69 -14.66
C PHE A 586 -2.28 -25.73 -15.12
N ILE A 587 -2.63 -25.01 -16.19
CA ILE A 587 -3.97 -25.06 -16.79
C ILE A 587 -4.31 -26.49 -17.21
N SER A 588 -3.37 -27.20 -17.85
CA SER A 588 -3.57 -28.59 -18.28
C SER A 588 -3.87 -29.52 -17.09
N ILE A 589 -3.18 -29.36 -15.96
CA ILE A 589 -3.44 -30.12 -14.73
C ILE A 589 -4.82 -29.78 -14.13
N LEU A 590 -5.19 -28.49 -14.13
CA LEU A 590 -6.46 -28.04 -13.57
C LEU A 590 -7.67 -28.56 -14.38
N VAL A 591 -7.56 -28.60 -15.71
CA VAL A 591 -8.62 -29.12 -16.59
C VAL A 591 -8.57 -30.63 -16.79
N ASP A 592 -7.53 -31.33 -16.31
CA ASP A 592 -7.43 -32.78 -16.41
C ASP A 592 -8.63 -33.47 -15.72
N GLY A 593 -9.21 -34.45 -16.42
CA GLY A 593 -10.44 -35.16 -16.04
C GLY A 593 -11.75 -34.49 -16.43
N LYS A 594 -11.74 -33.33 -17.10
CA LYS A 594 -12.96 -32.66 -17.59
C LYS A 594 -13.36 -33.11 -19.00
N THR A 595 -14.64 -32.97 -19.30
CA THR A 595 -15.18 -33.24 -20.66
C THR A 595 -14.71 -32.20 -21.67
N THR A 596 -14.74 -32.54 -22.96
CA THR A 596 -14.35 -31.62 -24.03
C THR A 596 -15.16 -30.33 -24.04
N SER A 597 -16.46 -30.38 -23.74
CA SER A 597 -17.33 -29.21 -23.65
C SER A 597 -16.96 -28.31 -22.47
N GLU A 598 -16.63 -28.89 -21.31
CA GLU A 598 -16.15 -28.15 -20.14
C GLU A 598 -14.79 -27.50 -20.37
N ILE A 599 -13.85 -28.23 -20.99
CA ILE A 599 -12.52 -27.68 -21.34
C ILE A 599 -12.69 -26.48 -22.27
N LYS A 600 -13.52 -26.61 -23.32
CA LYS A 600 -13.83 -25.50 -24.23
C LYS A 600 -14.46 -24.30 -23.50
N ALA A 601 -15.41 -24.54 -22.59
CA ALA A 601 -16.05 -23.47 -21.83
C ALA A 601 -15.08 -22.76 -20.88
N ILE A 602 -14.19 -23.50 -20.22
CA ILE A 602 -13.16 -22.93 -19.34
C ILE A 602 -12.14 -22.16 -20.16
N LEU A 603 -11.59 -22.72 -21.23
CA LEU A 603 -10.56 -22.06 -22.02
C LEU A 603 -11.09 -20.85 -22.82
N LYS A 604 -12.39 -20.83 -23.15
CA LYS A 604 -13.06 -19.63 -23.69
C LYS A 604 -13.00 -18.46 -22.70
N PHE A 605 -13.06 -18.71 -21.39
CA PHE A 605 -12.86 -17.69 -20.37
C PHE A 605 -11.44 -17.11 -20.37
N PHE A 606 -10.44 -17.81 -20.90
CA PHE A 606 -9.06 -17.31 -20.97
C PHE A 606 -8.75 -16.55 -22.26
N SER A 607 -9.74 -16.34 -23.16
CA SER A 607 -9.51 -15.85 -24.54
C SER A 607 -8.32 -16.53 -25.23
N VAL A 608 -8.05 -17.79 -24.87
CA VAL A 608 -6.92 -18.56 -25.39
C VAL A 608 -7.19 -18.83 -26.86
N LYS A 609 -6.18 -18.61 -27.72
CA LYS A 609 -6.27 -18.84 -29.16
C LYS A 609 -6.84 -20.24 -29.43
N GLY A 610 -7.80 -20.35 -30.35
CA GLY A 610 -8.50 -21.62 -30.63
C GLY A 610 -7.57 -22.79 -30.95
N LYS A 611 -6.38 -22.52 -31.52
CA LYS A 611 -5.32 -23.51 -31.74
C LYS A 611 -4.88 -24.21 -30.45
N ILE A 612 -4.65 -23.46 -29.36
CA ILE A 612 -4.19 -24.02 -28.07
C ILE A 612 -5.29 -24.86 -27.42
N VAL A 613 -6.56 -24.46 -27.56
CA VAL A 613 -7.71 -25.25 -27.09
C VAL A 613 -7.76 -26.61 -27.78
N ASN A 614 -7.59 -26.61 -29.10
CA ASN A 614 -7.55 -27.84 -29.89
C ASN A 614 -6.31 -28.68 -29.54
N ASP A 615 -5.16 -28.05 -29.31
CA ASP A 615 -3.94 -28.72 -28.88
C ASP A 615 -4.12 -29.43 -27.54
N ILE A 616 -4.69 -28.78 -26.51
CA ILE A 616 -4.99 -29.42 -25.20
C ILE A 616 -5.85 -30.67 -25.39
N ILE A 617 -6.93 -30.56 -26.17
CA ILE A 617 -7.85 -31.69 -26.40
C ILE A 617 -7.14 -32.82 -27.17
N LYS A 618 -6.43 -32.47 -28.25
CA LYS A 618 -5.69 -33.42 -29.09
C LYS A 618 -4.63 -34.15 -28.29
N PHE A 619 -3.79 -33.41 -27.55
CA PHE A 619 -2.68 -33.99 -26.81
C PHE A 619 -3.15 -34.79 -25.60
N ASN A 620 -4.23 -34.38 -24.91
CA ASN A 620 -4.84 -35.22 -23.88
C ASN A 620 -5.28 -36.58 -24.45
N TYR A 621 -5.84 -36.60 -25.67
CA TYR A 621 -6.19 -37.84 -26.35
C TYR A 621 -4.96 -38.66 -26.77
N THR A 622 -3.94 -38.01 -27.34
CA THR A 622 -2.67 -38.67 -27.71
C THR A 622 -1.97 -39.29 -26.50
N LEU A 623 -1.89 -38.57 -25.38
CA LEU A 623 -1.27 -39.05 -24.14
C LEU A 623 -2.08 -40.18 -23.50
N LYS A 624 -3.42 -40.16 -23.62
CA LYS A 624 -4.25 -41.30 -23.21
C LYS A 624 -3.95 -42.54 -24.06
N LYS A 625 -3.77 -42.39 -25.38
CA LYS A 625 -3.34 -43.49 -26.26
C LYS A 625 -1.94 -43.98 -25.93
N PHE A 626 -1.02 -43.06 -25.65
CA PHE A 626 0.34 -43.36 -25.23
C PHE A 626 0.34 -44.26 -23.97
N HIS A 627 -0.42 -43.88 -22.94
CA HIS A 627 -0.57 -44.68 -21.72
C HIS A 627 -1.06 -46.10 -22.01
N ILE A 628 -2.15 -46.22 -22.79
CA ILE A 628 -2.80 -47.51 -23.10
C ILE A 628 -1.86 -48.44 -23.89
N ASN A 629 -1.05 -47.87 -24.78
CA ASN A 629 -0.18 -48.62 -25.69
C ASN A 629 1.27 -48.70 -25.20
N PHE A 630 1.59 -48.16 -24.02
CA PHE A 630 2.98 -48.06 -23.55
C PHE A 630 3.71 -49.41 -23.54
N SER A 631 3.03 -50.48 -23.12
CA SER A 631 3.59 -51.85 -23.07
C SER A 631 3.63 -52.56 -24.43
N LYS A 632 3.00 -52.01 -25.47
CA LYS A 632 2.86 -52.63 -26.79
C LYS A 632 3.74 -51.99 -27.86
N LEU A 633 4.26 -50.79 -27.59
CA LEU A 633 5.04 -50.02 -28.55
C LEU A 633 6.53 -50.14 -28.26
N GLU A 634 7.31 -50.15 -29.33
CA GLU A 634 8.76 -50.09 -29.27
C GLU A 634 9.23 -48.68 -28.85
N GLU A 635 10.48 -48.59 -28.38
CA GLU A 635 11.05 -47.34 -27.82
C GLU A 635 11.00 -46.17 -28.82
N GLU A 636 11.25 -46.43 -30.11
CA GLU A 636 11.18 -45.42 -31.16
C GLU A 636 9.76 -44.91 -31.42
N ASP A 637 8.74 -45.75 -31.32
CA ASP A 637 7.36 -45.35 -31.59
C ASP A 637 6.79 -44.55 -30.42
N LEU A 638 7.22 -44.88 -29.20
CA LEU A 638 7.01 -44.06 -28.01
C LEU A 638 7.70 -42.68 -28.16
N PHE A 639 8.93 -42.65 -28.67
CA PHE A 639 9.65 -41.41 -28.95
C PHE A 639 8.89 -40.51 -29.93
N PHE A 640 8.51 -41.01 -31.12
CA PHE A 640 7.79 -40.20 -32.11
C PHE A 640 6.44 -39.71 -31.61
N THR A 641 5.77 -40.51 -30.77
CA THR A 641 4.52 -40.10 -30.14
C THR A 641 4.75 -38.87 -29.27
N LEU A 642 5.77 -38.88 -28.41
CA LEU A 642 6.10 -37.74 -27.55
C LEU A 642 6.65 -36.55 -28.34
N GLU A 643 7.50 -36.76 -29.36
CA GLU A 643 8.04 -35.72 -30.23
C GLU A 643 6.94 -34.91 -30.94
N SER A 644 5.81 -35.54 -31.24
CA SER A 644 4.65 -34.87 -31.86
C SER A 644 3.88 -33.93 -30.93
N ILE A 645 4.22 -33.93 -29.64
CA ILE A 645 3.53 -33.21 -28.56
C ILE A 645 4.44 -32.09 -28.05
N LYS A 646 3.86 -30.92 -27.76
CA LYS A 646 4.64 -29.84 -27.15
C LYS A 646 5.05 -30.21 -25.71
N GLU A 647 6.27 -29.83 -25.34
CA GLU A 647 6.94 -30.24 -24.10
C GLU A 647 6.14 -29.98 -22.82
N PHE A 648 5.44 -28.85 -22.73
CA PHE A 648 4.65 -28.49 -21.55
C PHE A 648 3.43 -29.40 -21.34
N TYR A 649 2.86 -30.01 -22.38
CA TYR A 649 1.81 -31.02 -22.22
C TYR A 649 2.38 -32.35 -21.72
N ILE A 650 3.58 -32.70 -22.18
CA ILE A 650 4.31 -33.88 -21.71
C ILE A 650 4.64 -33.70 -20.22
N LEU A 651 5.10 -32.52 -19.81
CA LEU A 651 5.33 -32.19 -18.41
C LEU A 651 4.07 -32.31 -17.55
N ALA A 652 2.95 -31.73 -17.99
CA ALA A 652 1.69 -31.83 -17.27
C ALA A 652 1.25 -33.29 -17.08
N TYR A 653 1.52 -34.13 -18.07
CA TYR A 653 1.25 -35.56 -18.03
C TYR A 653 2.23 -36.33 -17.13
N LEU A 654 3.53 -36.01 -17.18
CA LEU A 654 4.57 -36.60 -16.35
C LEU A 654 4.23 -36.54 -14.86
N THR A 655 3.54 -35.48 -14.40
CA THR A 655 3.10 -35.36 -13.00
C THR A 655 2.22 -36.50 -12.49
N LYS A 656 1.53 -37.23 -13.39
CA LYS A 656 0.68 -38.39 -13.06
C LYS A 656 1.21 -39.73 -13.59
N ALA A 657 2.27 -39.73 -14.39
CA ALA A 657 2.89 -40.97 -14.86
C ALA A 657 3.57 -41.68 -13.69
N THR A 658 3.69 -43.01 -13.77
CA THR A 658 4.34 -43.83 -12.73
C THR A 658 5.18 -44.95 -13.34
N GLY A 659 6.15 -45.46 -12.58
CA GLY A 659 6.91 -46.66 -12.95
C GLY A 659 7.73 -46.50 -14.24
N LYS A 660 7.63 -47.49 -15.15
CA LYS A 660 8.39 -47.51 -16.41
C LYS A 660 8.03 -46.34 -17.33
N GLU A 661 6.78 -45.89 -17.29
CA GLU A 661 6.30 -44.77 -18.11
C GLU A 661 6.96 -43.45 -17.68
N GLU A 662 6.99 -43.19 -16.37
CA GLU A 662 7.68 -42.03 -15.80
C GLU A 662 9.17 -42.04 -16.13
N SER A 663 9.84 -43.20 -15.97
CA SER A 663 11.26 -43.35 -16.30
C SER A 663 11.54 -43.05 -17.78
N PHE A 664 10.69 -43.54 -18.69
CA PHE A 664 10.82 -43.30 -20.12
C PHE A 664 10.62 -41.82 -20.47
N ILE A 665 9.57 -41.17 -19.95
CA ILE A 665 9.32 -39.74 -20.21
C ILE A 665 10.46 -38.88 -19.64
N ASN A 666 10.99 -39.22 -18.46
CA ASN A 666 12.17 -38.53 -17.91
C ASN A 666 13.41 -38.70 -18.80
N LYS A 667 13.65 -39.91 -19.34
CA LYS A 667 14.71 -40.16 -20.34
C LYS A 667 14.49 -39.33 -21.61
N PHE A 668 13.24 -39.23 -22.06
CA PHE A 668 12.88 -38.42 -23.22
C PHE A 668 13.18 -36.94 -23.00
N MET A 669 12.70 -36.36 -21.89
CA MET A 669 12.85 -34.94 -21.55
C MET A 669 14.31 -34.54 -21.25
N SER A 670 15.11 -35.45 -20.68
CA SER A 670 16.51 -35.14 -20.33
C SER A 670 17.49 -35.37 -21.48
N LYS A 671 17.26 -36.39 -22.31
CA LYS A 671 18.25 -36.86 -23.31
C LYS A 671 17.65 -37.01 -24.71
N MET A 672 16.60 -37.82 -24.87
CA MET A 672 16.20 -38.27 -26.23
C MET A 672 15.69 -37.12 -27.10
N ARG A 673 14.97 -36.14 -26.54
CA ARG A 673 14.43 -35.01 -27.31
C ARG A 673 15.50 -34.16 -28.04
N PHE A 674 16.76 -34.28 -27.62
CA PHE A 674 17.88 -33.58 -28.23
C PHE A 674 18.55 -34.38 -29.36
N ILE A 675 18.13 -35.63 -29.58
CA ILE A 675 18.60 -36.46 -30.69
C ILE A 675 18.07 -35.85 -31.98
N LYS A 676 18.99 -35.35 -32.79
CA LYS A 676 18.72 -34.81 -34.13
C LYS A 676 19.64 -35.48 -35.14
N LEU A 677 19.20 -35.48 -36.39
CA LEU A 677 20.02 -35.90 -37.51
C LEU A 677 21.07 -34.84 -37.81
N GLU A 678 22.27 -35.29 -38.18
CA GLU A 678 23.36 -34.43 -38.62
C GLU A 678 23.35 -34.23 -40.13
N ILE A 679 22.83 -35.22 -40.86
CA ILE A 679 22.55 -35.10 -42.30
C ILE A 679 21.38 -34.14 -42.57
N ARG A 680 21.51 -33.39 -43.67
CA ARG A 680 20.50 -32.48 -44.19
C ARG A 680 20.10 -32.90 -45.60
N GLY A 681 19.03 -32.30 -46.13
CA GLY A 681 18.56 -32.60 -47.50
C GLY A 681 19.63 -32.37 -48.58
N MET A 682 20.54 -31.43 -48.36
CA MET A 682 21.65 -31.16 -49.28
C MET A 682 22.66 -32.31 -49.31
N ASP A 683 22.90 -32.99 -48.19
CA ASP A 683 23.74 -34.18 -48.15
C ASP A 683 23.11 -35.34 -48.95
N LEU A 684 21.78 -35.53 -48.85
CA LEU A 684 21.05 -36.52 -49.65
C LEU A 684 21.07 -36.21 -51.16
N LYS A 685 20.99 -34.92 -51.51
CA LYS A 685 21.09 -34.45 -52.90
C LYS A 685 22.48 -34.69 -53.48
N ASN A 686 23.53 -34.42 -52.71
CA ASN A 686 24.92 -34.68 -53.09
C ASN A 686 25.20 -36.18 -53.28
N LEU A 687 24.46 -37.04 -52.58
CA LEU A 687 24.48 -38.50 -52.79
C LEU A 687 23.70 -38.95 -54.04
N GLY A 688 23.09 -38.04 -54.80
CA GLY A 688 22.39 -38.32 -56.06
C GLY A 688 20.92 -38.75 -55.89
N LEU A 689 20.29 -38.52 -54.74
CA LEU A 689 18.87 -38.79 -54.53
C LEU A 689 18.01 -37.60 -54.96
N LYS A 690 16.94 -37.84 -55.74
CA LYS A 690 15.98 -36.78 -56.13
C LYS A 690 15.24 -36.24 -54.90
N GLU A 691 15.01 -34.94 -54.85
CA GLU A 691 14.22 -34.31 -53.79
C GLU A 691 12.75 -34.78 -53.88
N GLY A 692 12.18 -35.24 -52.77
CA GLY A 692 10.80 -35.75 -52.75
C GLY A 692 10.36 -36.29 -51.38
N PRO A 693 9.14 -36.85 -51.28
CA PRO A 693 8.58 -37.39 -50.03
C PRO A 693 9.47 -38.46 -49.35
N GLN A 694 10.27 -39.18 -50.15
CA GLN A 694 11.26 -40.16 -49.70
C GLN A 694 12.29 -39.62 -48.71
N TYR A 695 12.65 -38.33 -48.76
CA TYR A 695 13.58 -37.75 -47.79
C TYR A 695 13.03 -37.84 -46.37
N ARG A 696 11.71 -37.67 -46.20
CA ARG A 696 11.07 -37.76 -44.89
C ARG A 696 11.11 -39.18 -44.34
N GLU A 697 10.89 -40.18 -45.19
CA GLU A 697 11.00 -41.61 -44.83
C GLU A 697 12.45 -41.95 -44.44
N ILE A 698 13.44 -41.52 -45.24
CA ILE A 698 14.88 -41.72 -44.96
C ILE A 698 15.27 -41.11 -43.61
N PHE A 699 14.93 -39.83 -43.39
CA PHE A 699 15.23 -39.16 -42.12
C PHE A 699 14.57 -39.87 -40.94
N LYS A 700 13.32 -40.31 -41.09
CA LYS A 700 12.61 -41.04 -40.04
C LYS A 700 13.25 -42.39 -39.72
N GLU A 701 13.69 -43.13 -40.74
CA GLU A 701 14.36 -44.43 -40.58
C GLU A 701 15.74 -44.30 -39.91
N ILE A 702 16.52 -43.29 -40.32
CA ILE A 702 17.82 -42.99 -39.69
C ILE A 702 17.61 -42.55 -38.24
N LEU A 703 16.62 -41.69 -37.98
CA LEU A 703 16.33 -41.25 -36.62
C LEU A 703 15.91 -42.44 -35.73
N ARG A 704 15.13 -43.40 -36.25
CA ARG A 704 14.83 -44.67 -35.56
C ARG A 704 16.10 -45.43 -35.16
N LEU A 705 17.05 -45.56 -36.07
CA LEU A 705 18.31 -46.25 -35.80
C LEU A 705 19.18 -45.50 -34.79
N LYS A 706 19.18 -44.17 -34.84
CA LYS A 706 19.92 -43.31 -33.90
C LYS A 706 19.33 -43.42 -32.49
N ILE A 707 18.01 -43.46 -32.35
CA ILE A 707 17.31 -43.70 -31.08
C ILE A 707 17.67 -45.08 -30.49
N LYS A 708 17.77 -46.12 -31.34
CA LYS A 708 18.21 -47.47 -30.93
C LYS A 708 19.71 -47.55 -30.61
N GLY A 709 20.48 -46.48 -30.79
CA GLY A 709 21.93 -46.45 -30.60
C GLY A 709 22.71 -47.27 -31.63
N LYS A 710 22.11 -47.59 -32.79
CA LYS A 710 22.78 -48.36 -33.86
C LYS A 710 23.67 -47.50 -34.76
N ILE A 711 23.42 -46.19 -34.78
CA ILE A 711 24.21 -45.19 -35.50
C ILE A 711 24.36 -43.97 -34.60
N SER A 712 25.49 -43.27 -34.66
CA SER A 712 25.77 -42.15 -33.75
C SER A 712 26.40 -40.94 -34.44
N SER A 713 27.16 -41.13 -35.51
CA SER A 713 27.86 -40.05 -36.23
C SER A 713 27.22 -39.68 -37.56
N LYS A 714 27.50 -38.47 -38.08
CA LYS A 714 27.15 -38.07 -39.45
C LYS A 714 27.62 -39.09 -40.50
N ASP A 715 28.79 -39.68 -40.31
CA ASP A 715 29.33 -40.67 -41.24
C ASP A 715 28.53 -41.98 -41.22
N ASP A 716 28.07 -42.43 -40.04
CA ASP A 716 27.16 -43.59 -39.94
C ASP A 716 25.81 -43.31 -40.62
N GLU A 717 25.28 -42.09 -40.46
CA GLU A 717 24.04 -41.65 -41.11
C GLU A 717 24.19 -41.67 -42.65
N LEU A 718 25.30 -41.14 -43.18
CA LEU A 718 25.59 -41.14 -44.62
C LEU A 718 25.84 -42.55 -45.16
N ASN A 719 26.63 -43.35 -44.45
CA ASN A 719 26.93 -44.74 -44.83
C ASN A 719 25.66 -45.59 -44.88
N TYR A 720 24.72 -45.35 -43.96
CA TYR A 720 23.42 -46.01 -44.00
C TYR A 720 22.62 -45.65 -45.26
N VAL A 721 22.59 -44.37 -45.64
CA VAL A 721 21.93 -43.92 -46.88
C VAL A 721 22.59 -44.54 -48.11
N ILE A 722 23.92 -44.57 -48.17
CA ILE A 722 24.68 -45.16 -49.29
C ILE A 722 24.40 -46.65 -49.43
N LYS A 723 24.44 -47.40 -48.32
CA LYS A 723 24.23 -48.85 -48.30
C LYS A 723 22.79 -49.25 -48.69
N ASN A 724 21.82 -48.37 -48.45
CA ASN A 724 20.41 -48.60 -48.76
C ASN A 724 19.93 -47.74 -49.92
N LYS A 725 20.83 -47.16 -50.72
CA LYS A 725 20.50 -46.19 -51.77
C LYS A 725 19.51 -46.74 -52.80
N GLU A 726 19.62 -48.03 -53.14
CA GLU A 726 18.70 -48.75 -54.04
C GLU A 726 17.27 -48.83 -53.50
N LYS A 727 17.06 -48.82 -52.18
CA LYS A 727 15.74 -48.79 -51.54
C LYS A 727 15.01 -47.45 -51.76
N TYR A 728 15.76 -46.38 -52.01
CA TYR A 728 15.25 -45.01 -52.10
C TYR A 728 15.29 -44.44 -53.52
N ILE A 729 15.88 -45.18 -54.46
CA ILE A 729 15.76 -44.96 -55.90
C ILE A 729 14.60 -45.85 -56.36
N LEU A 730 13.38 -45.40 -56.13
CA LEU A 730 12.21 -45.91 -56.86
C LEU A 730 11.90 -44.89 -57.96
N ASP A 731 11.64 -45.39 -59.18
CA ASP A 731 11.49 -44.65 -60.45
C ASP A 731 10.77 -43.29 -60.37
#